data_AF-A0A1I0P033-F1
#
_entry.id   AF-A0A1I0P033-F1
#
_cell.length_a   1.000
_cell.length_b   1.000
_cell.length_c   1.000
_cell.angle_alpha   90.00
_cell.angle_beta   90.00
_cell.angle_gamma   90.00
#
_symmetry.space_group_name_H-M   'P 1'
#
loop_
_entity.id
_entity.type
_entity.pdbx_description
1 polymer ?
#
loop_
_entity_poly.entity_id
_entity_poly.type
_entity_poly.pdbx_seq_one_letter_code
_entity_poly.pdbx_strand_id
1 'polypeptide(L)'
;MTKPDNRLHAVQLCLVAIMLIGLIACTTDDATSQQSSQGGAPVYSIRIPATFGENLSKTRAVNYNSETGALDATFTTDDVIFATIVSAGDNQAATTILKPDNNGNSVNLVPYTGSTVSFHDNTDPDLSTNPTLVSLTGGETIFLEYHSTAINEFFDYTGLYTDPFGVTQNGTLAGLSLFDYATATVQVTGITGNETDGYALTTTNASFNNQQSMFKFTFTGLPSGVGVKKVVIHSSEDKLVTGYSPTLMTLSTSISMPASPILYGDITIDLGTAASASNSTVYAALRFDPLDNETATDNIIFTITGTDNKTYTTTKTSPAGGFQNGKYYSSTVALPTYRVYTAQNVYTNEQIPSDATKVTSTGPTSWGTGTYVVSDDVTITNGVNLTGDVKLILMDGASLTVKRITNSDEGTLSVYGQSAGTGKLTVDNTILSDPNYSAMTVNGLTVHGGEIEVKAARSNVNYLVGGVLSSGPVTVYNGKVTATSDNGCGIRITYNHLIVYDGEVNITSKGDAILLYNDNNLTHTDLEIKGGSVTAKSTVGSGVHIKSGKGDKITIDGGLLTAIGGEGNGGADGYGIYIDPWNKANIQIESGTLDVTGGNATTRRDGRPGISIWGDISVEDGTFTVKGGEGSDDRNGGHGIYFKTAGLLTVNGGTVDITGSKGANGINGSVSSSIQAFNGGQSSITGGEGSKAFNRAVKIKSGLTAYCSSSTDSPSTLITGEDQNVTLSYRYVNIK
;
A
#
# COMPACT_ATOMS: atom_id res chain seq x y z
N MET A 1 53.09 65.37 16.32
CA MET A 1 51.70 65.10 16.69
C MET A 1 50.83 65.23 15.45
N THR A 2 50.14 64.13 15.14
CA THR A 2 48.94 63.99 14.30
C THR A 2 48.89 64.64 12.91
N LYS A 3 49.13 63.78 11.91
CA LYS A 3 48.41 63.72 10.61
C LYS A 3 46.90 63.58 10.85
N PRO A 4 46.03 64.03 9.93
CA PRO A 4 45.71 63.19 8.76
C PRO A 4 45.57 63.99 7.46
N ASP A 5 45.61 63.31 6.31
CA ASP A 5 44.80 63.74 5.18
C ASP A 5 44.59 62.62 4.16
N ASN A 6 43.31 62.40 3.87
CA ASN A 6 42.77 61.74 2.68
C ASN A 6 42.85 62.72 1.50
N ARG A 7 43.08 62.24 0.27
CA ARG A 7 42.31 62.64 -0.92
C ARG A 7 42.69 61.87 -2.19
N LEU A 8 41.62 61.43 -2.87
CA LEU A 8 41.49 61.15 -4.30
C LEU A 8 42.21 62.18 -5.20
N HIS A 9 42.73 61.71 -6.34
CA HIS A 9 42.60 62.30 -7.69
C HIS A 9 43.09 61.23 -8.71
N ALA A 10 42.25 60.75 -9.62
CA ALA A 10 41.86 61.33 -10.90
C ALA A 10 42.83 61.01 -12.06
N VAL A 11 42.23 60.37 -13.06
CA VAL A 11 42.76 59.90 -14.35
C VAL A 11 43.16 61.06 -15.24
N GLN A 12 44.35 61.04 -15.85
CA GLN A 12 44.49 61.38 -17.27
C GLN A 12 45.80 60.90 -17.92
N LEU A 13 45.59 60.44 -19.15
CA LEU A 13 46.42 59.78 -20.15
C LEU A 13 47.52 60.71 -20.72
N CYS A 14 48.74 60.20 -20.97
CA CYS A 14 49.53 60.58 -22.15
C CYS A 14 50.68 59.60 -22.48
N LEU A 15 50.64 59.18 -23.75
CA LEU A 15 51.65 58.61 -24.66
C LEU A 15 53.06 58.29 -24.13
N VAL A 16 53.50 57.04 -24.37
CA VAL A 16 54.92 56.70 -24.58
C VAL A 16 55.06 56.01 -25.94
N ALA A 17 55.87 56.63 -26.79
CA ALA A 17 56.35 56.11 -28.06
C ALA A 17 57.56 55.19 -27.81
N ILE A 18 57.63 54.04 -28.48
CA ILE A 18 58.85 53.24 -28.58
C ILE A 18 59.14 53.01 -30.07
N MET A 19 60.25 53.60 -30.53
CA MET A 19 60.84 53.36 -31.84
C MET A 19 61.68 52.08 -31.84
N LEU A 20 61.33 51.26 -32.81
CA LEU A 20 62.05 50.23 -33.56
C LEU A 20 63.52 50.56 -33.91
N ILE A 21 64.47 49.66 -33.62
CA ILE A 21 65.63 49.32 -34.49
C ILE A 21 66.06 47.87 -34.22
N GLY A 22 66.16 47.05 -35.27
CA GLY A 22 67.18 45.98 -35.35
C GLY A 22 66.71 44.53 -35.37
N LEU A 23 66.05 44.10 -36.46
CA LEU A 23 66.00 42.70 -36.89
C LEU A 23 67.39 42.26 -37.37
N ILE A 24 67.98 41.24 -36.75
CA ILE A 24 68.91 40.30 -37.39
C ILE A 24 68.44 38.89 -37.05
N ALA A 25 68.20 38.12 -38.10
CA ALA A 25 67.71 36.75 -38.07
C ALA A 25 68.62 35.82 -37.26
N CYS A 26 68.03 35.05 -36.35
CA CYS A 26 68.60 33.80 -35.88
C CYS A 26 67.81 32.68 -36.56
N THR A 27 68.54 31.82 -37.25
CA THR A 27 68.05 30.72 -38.07
C THR A 27 67.42 29.62 -37.22
N THR A 28 66.47 28.92 -37.83
CA THR A 28 65.52 27.93 -37.31
C THR A 28 66.11 26.59 -36.83
N ASP A 29 67.39 26.47 -36.54
CA ASP A 29 68.05 25.15 -36.51
C ASP A 29 68.58 24.65 -35.15
N ASP A 30 68.36 25.34 -34.02
CA ASP A 30 68.92 24.91 -32.72
C ASP A 30 67.89 24.71 -31.58
N ALA A 31 66.59 24.63 -31.90
CA ALA A 31 65.54 24.30 -30.92
C ALA A 31 64.86 22.94 -31.16
N THR A 32 65.38 22.11 -32.07
CA THR A 32 64.74 20.85 -32.50
C THR A 32 65.48 19.57 -32.07
N SER A 33 66.51 19.62 -31.22
CA SER A 33 67.30 18.42 -30.90
C SER A 33 67.21 17.88 -29.46
N GLN A 34 66.17 18.23 -28.68
CA GLN A 34 65.83 17.53 -27.44
C GLN A 34 64.30 17.51 -27.19
N GLN A 35 63.53 17.01 -28.14
CA GLN A 35 62.39 16.16 -27.78
C GLN A 35 62.75 14.77 -28.24
N SER A 36 63.29 13.95 -27.32
CA SER A 36 63.16 12.51 -27.46
C SER A 36 61.68 12.24 -27.69
N SER A 37 61.33 11.62 -28.82
CA SER A 37 60.03 10.98 -28.96
C SER A 37 59.93 9.95 -27.82
N GLN A 38 59.40 10.36 -26.66
CA GLN A 38 58.82 9.41 -25.74
C GLN A 38 57.75 8.73 -26.58
N GLY A 39 58.02 7.49 -27.00
CA GLY A 39 57.00 6.66 -27.60
C GLY A 39 55.81 6.72 -26.67
N GLY A 40 54.65 7.15 -27.19
CA GLY A 40 53.44 7.23 -26.39
C GLY A 40 53.29 5.90 -25.67
N ALA A 41 53.11 5.96 -24.35
CA ALA A 41 53.06 4.75 -23.54
C ALA A 41 52.09 3.74 -24.18
N PRO A 42 52.46 2.44 -24.17
CA PRO A 42 51.67 1.41 -24.83
C PRO A 42 50.22 1.46 -24.37
N VAL A 43 49.29 1.55 -25.33
CA VAL A 43 47.85 1.55 -25.06
C VAL A 43 47.34 0.13 -25.20
N TYR A 44 47.07 -0.52 -24.08
CA TYR A 44 46.49 -1.87 -24.05
C TYR A 44 44.96 -1.82 -24.18
N SER A 45 44.36 -2.75 -24.92
CA SER A 45 42.90 -2.88 -25.05
C SER A 45 42.36 -3.99 -24.14
N ILE A 46 41.22 -3.80 -23.49
CA ILE A 46 40.59 -4.89 -22.72
C ILE A 46 39.91 -5.88 -23.67
N ARG A 47 40.11 -7.18 -23.44
CA ARG A 47 39.32 -8.25 -24.07
C ARG A 47 38.89 -9.26 -23.01
N ILE A 48 37.60 -9.32 -22.70
CA ILE A 48 37.07 -10.22 -21.67
C ILE A 48 36.18 -11.26 -22.35
N PRO A 49 36.57 -12.55 -22.38
CA PRO A 49 35.68 -13.61 -22.79
C PRO A 49 34.44 -13.60 -21.90
N ALA A 50 33.25 -13.61 -22.48
CA ALA A 50 31.99 -13.53 -21.74
C ALA A 50 31.01 -14.60 -22.23
N THR A 51 30.24 -15.11 -21.27
CA THR A 51 29.18 -16.08 -21.49
C THR A 51 28.02 -15.76 -20.55
N PHE A 52 26.80 -16.06 -20.97
CA PHE A 52 25.70 -16.19 -20.02
C PHE A 52 25.82 -17.54 -19.30
N GLY A 53 25.73 -17.56 -17.97
CA GLY A 53 25.85 -18.78 -17.17
C GLY A 53 24.76 -19.82 -17.50
N GLU A 54 25.00 -21.09 -17.14
CA GLU A 54 24.15 -22.25 -17.48
C GLU A 54 22.68 -22.13 -17.02
N ASN A 55 22.39 -21.27 -16.03
CA ASN A 55 21.05 -21.05 -15.48
C ASN A 55 20.21 -19.97 -16.21
N LEU A 56 20.76 -19.29 -17.22
CA LEU A 56 20.17 -18.09 -17.84
C LEU A 56 19.28 -18.33 -19.07
N SER A 57 18.92 -19.57 -19.41
CA SER A 57 17.85 -19.88 -20.40
C SER A 57 16.44 -19.36 -20.00
N LYS A 58 16.38 -18.48 -19.00
CA LYS A 58 15.19 -18.05 -18.26
C LYS A 58 15.20 -16.56 -17.89
N THR A 59 16.00 -15.71 -18.54
CA THR A 59 16.01 -14.24 -18.32
C THR A 59 15.65 -13.47 -19.59
N ARG A 60 15.16 -12.22 -19.46
CA ARG A 60 14.70 -11.35 -20.57
C ARG A 60 15.76 -10.38 -21.09
N ALA A 61 16.94 -10.34 -20.48
CA ALA A 61 18.15 -9.66 -20.97
C ALA A 61 18.70 -10.25 -22.30
N VAL A 62 17.84 -10.99 -22.98
CA VAL A 62 18.02 -12.08 -23.90
C VAL A 62 16.73 -12.06 -24.70
N ASN A 63 16.80 -11.86 -26.01
CA ASN A 63 15.62 -11.65 -26.85
C ASN A 63 14.51 -12.67 -26.56
N TYR A 64 13.36 -12.18 -26.08
CA TYR A 64 12.17 -12.99 -25.94
C TYR A 64 11.62 -13.28 -27.33
N ASN A 65 11.79 -14.52 -27.79
CA ASN A 65 11.20 -14.94 -29.04
C ASN A 65 9.70 -15.16 -28.82
N SER A 66 8.91 -14.18 -29.25
CA SER A 66 7.45 -14.21 -29.10
C SER A 66 6.75 -15.35 -29.85
N GLU A 67 7.39 -15.93 -30.87
CA GLU A 67 6.83 -17.03 -31.66
C GLU A 67 7.07 -18.40 -31.02
N THR A 68 8.22 -18.60 -30.37
CA THR A 68 8.61 -19.89 -29.78
C THR A 68 8.38 -19.95 -28.26
N GLY A 69 8.21 -18.79 -27.62
CA GLY A 69 8.12 -18.68 -26.16
C GLY A 69 9.44 -19.01 -25.43
N ALA A 70 10.54 -19.18 -26.16
CA ALA A 70 11.86 -19.46 -25.63
C ALA A 70 12.69 -18.17 -25.46
N LEU A 71 13.68 -18.24 -24.56
CA LEU A 71 14.63 -17.16 -24.28
C LEU A 71 15.98 -17.58 -24.87
N ASP A 72 16.39 -16.93 -25.96
CA ASP A 72 17.63 -17.27 -26.69
C ASP A 72 18.79 -16.36 -26.23
N ALA A 73 19.52 -16.79 -25.20
CA ALA A 73 20.53 -16.00 -24.48
C ALA A 73 21.76 -15.65 -25.32
N THR A 74 21.57 -14.74 -26.27
CA THR A 74 22.54 -14.28 -27.25
C THR A 74 22.89 -12.83 -26.97
N PHE A 75 24.18 -12.55 -26.80
CA PHE A 75 24.70 -11.21 -26.91
C PHE A 75 24.47 -10.69 -28.33
N THR A 76 24.23 -9.40 -28.47
CA THR A 76 24.20 -8.67 -29.72
C THR A 76 25.30 -7.61 -29.75
N THR A 77 25.84 -7.31 -30.92
CA THR A 77 26.89 -6.27 -31.07
C THR A 77 26.41 -4.86 -30.70
N ASP A 78 25.10 -4.67 -30.55
CA ASP A 78 24.48 -3.41 -30.12
C ASP A 78 24.36 -3.31 -28.59
N ASP A 79 24.63 -4.39 -27.85
CA ASP A 79 24.57 -4.40 -26.39
C ASP A 79 25.65 -3.51 -25.77
N VAL A 80 25.31 -2.96 -24.61
CA VAL A 80 26.16 -2.04 -23.85
C VAL A 80 26.43 -2.63 -22.47
N ILE A 81 27.71 -2.82 -22.15
CA ILE A 81 28.16 -3.35 -20.87
C ILE A 81 28.98 -2.28 -20.15
N PHE A 82 28.55 -1.86 -18.98
CA PHE A 82 29.35 -0.98 -18.13
C PHE A 82 30.38 -1.82 -17.38
N ALA A 83 31.61 -1.34 -17.33
CA ALA A 83 32.70 -1.99 -16.62
C ALA A 83 33.33 -1.02 -15.62
N THR A 84 33.35 -1.42 -14.36
CA THR A 84 34.01 -0.71 -13.26
C THR A 84 35.23 -1.51 -12.82
N ILE A 85 36.41 -0.93 -13.00
CA ILE A 85 37.69 -1.55 -12.66
C ILE A 85 38.12 -1.00 -11.30
N VAL A 86 38.26 -1.87 -10.31
CA VAL A 86 38.68 -1.51 -8.96
C VAL A 86 40.10 -2.00 -8.74
N SER A 87 41.02 -1.05 -8.54
CA SER A 87 42.43 -1.35 -8.25
C SER A 87 42.58 -2.06 -6.89
N ALA A 88 43.46 -3.05 -6.84
CA ALA A 88 43.81 -3.78 -5.63
C ALA A 88 44.67 -2.91 -4.70
N GLY A 89 44.06 -2.04 -3.91
CA GLY A 89 44.73 -1.34 -2.80
C GLY A 89 44.47 0.17 -2.68
N ASP A 90 44.08 0.84 -3.77
CA ASP A 90 44.09 2.31 -3.82
C ASP A 90 42.72 3.00 -3.83
N ASN A 91 41.60 2.26 -3.69
CA ASN A 91 40.23 2.79 -3.80
C ASN A 91 39.96 3.60 -5.08
N GLN A 92 40.84 3.56 -6.08
CA GLN A 92 40.63 4.19 -7.37
C GLN A 92 39.81 3.23 -8.25
N ALA A 93 38.71 3.76 -8.78
CA ALA A 93 37.85 3.08 -9.73
C ALA A 93 37.86 3.83 -11.06
N ALA A 94 38.04 3.11 -12.16
CA ALA A 94 37.74 3.64 -13.50
C ALA A 94 36.52 2.94 -14.07
N THR A 95 35.70 3.71 -14.79
CA THR A 95 34.53 3.22 -15.50
C THR A 95 34.75 3.28 -17.01
N THR A 96 34.26 2.29 -17.72
CA THR A 96 34.27 2.24 -19.18
C THR A 96 33.04 1.52 -19.72
N ILE A 97 32.89 1.55 -21.04
CA ILE A 97 31.82 0.87 -21.77
C ILE A 97 32.45 -0.17 -22.70
N LEU A 98 31.96 -1.40 -22.59
CA LEU A 98 32.30 -2.52 -23.44
C LEU A 98 31.08 -2.90 -24.30
N LYS A 99 31.35 -3.61 -25.39
CA LYS A 99 30.35 -4.26 -26.24
C LYS A 99 30.80 -5.66 -26.65
N PRO A 100 29.88 -6.55 -27.03
CA PRO A 100 30.23 -7.82 -27.66
C PRO A 100 30.93 -7.59 -29.02
N ASP A 101 31.99 -8.36 -29.30
CA ASP A 101 32.69 -8.33 -30.60
C ASP A 101 31.89 -9.03 -31.72
N ASN A 102 30.96 -9.91 -31.35
CA ASN A 102 30.06 -10.63 -32.24
C ASN A 102 28.72 -10.95 -31.55
N ASN A 103 27.75 -11.48 -32.32
CA ASN A 103 26.50 -12.02 -31.77
C ASN A 103 26.70 -13.48 -31.34
N GLY A 104 26.14 -13.88 -30.20
CA GLY A 104 26.14 -15.28 -29.77
C GLY A 104 26.13 -15.47 -28.26
N ASN A 105 26.14 -16.74 -27.80
CA ASN A 105 26.09 -17.08 -26.37
C ASN A 105 27.46 -17.00 -25.67
N SER A 106 28.52 -16.92 -26.48
CA SER A 106 29.90 -16.73 -26.03
C SER A 106 30.56 -15.73 -26.96
N VAL A 107 31.01 -14.62 -26.38
CA VAL A 107 31.54 -13.45 -27.09
C VAL A 107 32.79 -12.97 -26.37
N ASN A 108 33.52 -12.03 -26.96
CA ASN A 108 34.46 -11.22 -26.21
C ASN A 108 33.90 -9.81 -26.04
N LEU A 109 33.98 -9.30 -24.82
CA LEU A 109 33.72 -7.90 -24.54
C LEU A 109 34.95 -7.09 -24.91
N VAL A 110 34.74 -6.12 -25.81
CA VAL A 110 35.75 -5.20 -26.31
C VAL A 110 35.31 -3.76 -26.07
N PRO A 111 36.22 -2.77 -26.04
CA PRO A 111 35.83 -1.38 -25.84
C PRO A 111 34.84 -0.90 -26.89
N TYR A 112 33.86 -0.09 -26.48
CA TYR A 112 32.94 0.56 -27.41
C TYR A 112 33.71 1.50 -28.34
N THR A 113 33.24 1.67 -29.59
CA THR A 113 33.96 2.47 -30.58
C THR A 113 34.06 3.93 -30.09
N GLY A 114 35.27 4.43 -29.83
CA GLY A 114 35.49 5.78 -29.30
C GLY A 114 35.73 5.86 -27.79
N SER A 115 35.58 4.77 -27.03
CA SER A 115 36.04 4.69 -25.64
C SER A 115 37.44 4.07 -25.59
N THR A 116 38.47 4.87 -25.37
CA THR A 116 39.81 4.38 -25.05
C THR A 116 39.94 4.29 -23.54
N VAL A 117 40.15 3.09 -23.01
CA VAL A 117 40.68 2.93 -21.65
C VAL A 117 42.16 2.71 -21.81
N SER A 118 42.96 3.69 -21.41
CA SER A 118 44.41 3.58 -21.46
C SER A 118 44.89 3.02 -20.12
N PHE A 119 45.57 1.87 -20.18
CA PHE A 119 46.24 1.26 -19.04
C PHE A 119 47.74 1.52 -19.13
N HIS A 120 48.38 1.72 -17.98
CA HIS A 120 49.83 1.80 -17.89
C HIS A 120 50.37 0.69 -17.00
N ASP A 121 51.48 0.09 -17.44
CA ASP A 121 52.29 -0.78 -16.60
C ASP A 121 52.94 0.08 -15.50
N ASN A 122 52.86 -0.37 -14.23
CA ASN A 122 53.21 0.41 -13.02
C ASN A 122 54.72 0.66 -12.86
N THR A 123 55.51 0.37 -13.88
CA THR A 123 56.96 0.57 -13.87
C THR A 123 57.38 2.02 -14.12
N ASP A 124 56.45 2.91 -14.50
CA ASP A 124 56.73 4.34 -14.76
C ASP A 124 56.19 5.25 -13.63
N PRO A 125 57.06 5.75 -12.72
CA PRO A 125 56.65 6.54 -11.55
C PRO A 125 56.24 7.98 -11.86
N ASP A 126 56.35 8.48 -13.10
CA ASP A 126 56.22 9.93 -13.41
C ASP A 126 54.81 10.36 -13.90
N LEU A 127 53.84 9.43 -13.98
CA LEU A 127 52.51 9.68 -14.55
C LEU A 127 51.40 10.00 -13.52
N SER A 128 51.76 10.30 -12.26
CA SER A 128 50.84 10.47 -11.11
C SER A 128 49.85 11.64 -11.19
N THR A 129 49.73 12.34 -12.33
CA THR A 129 48.92 13.56 -12.47
C THR A 129 47.72 13.43 -13.42
N ASN A 130 47.54 12.28 -14.07
CA ASN A 130 46.40 12.08 -14.98
C ASN A 130 45.34 11.13 -14.36
N PRO A 131 44.22 11.64 -13.83
CA PRO A 131 43.26 10.89 -13.01
C PRO A 131 42.41 9.87 -13.79
N THR A 132 42.71 9.61 -15.06
CA THR A 132 41.96 8.70 -15.95
C THR A 132 42.68 7.39 -16.26
N LEU A 133 43.88 7.18 -15.72
CA LEU A 133 44.71 6.00 -16.01
C LEU A 133 44.75 5.05 -14.81
N VAL A 134 44.26 3.83 -15.00
CA VAL A 134 44.34 2.76 -13.98
C VAL A 134 45.52 1.86 -14.32
N SER A 135 46.40 1.62 -13.35
CA SER A 135 47.46 0.63 -13.51
C SER A 135 46.90 -0.77 -13.28
N LEU A 136 47.14 -1.68 -14.23
CA LEU A 136 46.78 -3.10 -14.12
C LEU A 136 48.05 -3.91 -13.91
N THR A 137 48.28 -4.31 -12.67
CA THR A 137 49.42 -5.12 -12.22
C THR A 137 49.10 -6.60 -12.07
N GLY A 138 47.83 -6.98 -12.21
CA GLY A 138 47.33 -8.33 -11.90
C GLY A 138 46.81 -8.38 -10.46
N GLY A 139 45.60 -8.95 -10.29
CA GLY A 139 44.86 -9.00 -9.04
C GLY A 139 43.72 -7.99 -8.93
N GLU A 140 43.55 -7.11 -9.92
CA GLU A 140 42.44 -6.16 -9.98
C GLU A 140 41.11 -6.84 -10.29
N THR A 141 40.04 -6.32 -9.69
CA THR A 141 38.67 -6.83 -9.90
C THR A 141 37.94 -5.94 -10.89
N ILE A 142 37.41 -6.53 -11.95
CA ILE A 142 36.50 -5.86 -12.88
C ILE A 142 35.08 -6.30 -12.57
N PHE A 143 34.24 -5.34 -12.22
CA PHE A 143 32.79 -5.50 -12.09
C PHE A 143 32.14 -5.11 -13.41
N LEU A 144 31.34 -6.00 -13.96
CA LEU A 144 30.65 -5.83 -15.23
C LEU A 144 29.15 -5.79 -14.98
N GLU A 145 28.47 -4.82 -15.58
CA GLU A 145 27.02 -4.66 -15.55
C GLU A 145 26.50 -4.64 -16.99
N TYR A 146 25.75 -5.69 -17.35
CA TYR A 146 25.13 -5.84 -18.65
C TYR A 146 23.70 -5.30 -18.61
N HIS A 147 23.32 -4.47 -19.58
CA HIS A 147 21.95 -3.98 -19.76
C HIS A 147 21.49 -4.28 -21.19
N SER A 148 20.30 -4.87 -21.34
CA SER A 148 19.75 -5.14 -22.68
C SER A 148 19.21 -3.86 -23.32
N THR A 149 19.46 -3.69 -24.62
CA THR A 149 18.95 -2.55 -25.42
C THR A 149 17.48 -2.68 -25.83
N ALA A 150 16.89 -3.88 -25.70
CA ALA A 150 15.53 -4.21 -26.15
C ALA A 150 14.39 -3.45 -25.43
N ILE A 151 14.69 -2.66 -24.39
CA ILE A 151 13.71 -1.89 -23.62
C ILE A 151 13.54 -0.45 -24.17
N ASN A 152 14.40 -0.03 -25.11
CA ASN A 152 14.34 1.33 -25.68
C ASN A 152 13.01 1.66 -26.41
N GLU A 153 12.18 0.68 -26.77
CA GLU A 153 10.90 0.94 -27.45
C GLU A 153 9.77 1.43 -26.51
N PHE A 154 9.94 1.34 -25.18
CA PHE A 154 8.84 1.61 -24.23
C PHE A 154 9.02 2.84 -23.32
N PHE A 155 10.21 3.43 -23.24
CA PHE A 155 10.47 4.57 -22.34
C PHE A 155 11.41 5.60 -22.97
N ASP A 156 10.85 6.70 -23.49
CA ASP A 156 11.60 7.92 -23.82
C ASP A 156 11.90 8.68 -22.51
N TYR A 157 13.06 8.46 -21.90
CA TYR A 157 13.49 9.23 -20.72
C TYR A 157 14.80 9.99 -20.96
N THR A 158 14.74 11.32 -20.84
CA THR A 158 15.90 12.23 -20.90
C THR A 158 16.11 12.89 -19.54
N GLY A 159 16.98 12.34 -18.68
CA GLY A 159 17.30 12.90 -17.36
C GLY A 159 18.73 12.57 -16.90
N LEU A 160 19.24 13.32 -15.91
CA LEU A 160 20.56 13.11 -15.29
C LEU A 160 20.51 11.93 -14.31
N TYR A 161 21.49 11.02 -14.37
CA TYR A 161 21.64 9.89 -13.43
C TYR A 161 23.02 9.92 -12.77
N THR A 162 23.02 9.63 -11.47
CA THR A 162 24.23 9.40 -10.67
C THR A 162 24.23 7.94 -10.25
N ASP A 163 25.26 7.20 -10.62
CA ASP A 163 25.37 5.75 -10.35
C ASP A 163 25.58 5.44 -8.85
N PRO A 164 25.48 4.17 -8.42
CA PRO A 164 25.67 3.77 -7.01
C PRO A 164 27.06 4.09 -6.44
N PHE A 165 28.01 4.43 -7.31
CA PHE A 165 29.38 4.80 -6.98
C PHE A 165 29.60 6.31 -7.00
N GLY A 166 28.56 7.12 -7.20
CA GLY A 166 28.58 8.57 -7.13
C GLY A 166 28.98 9.27 -8.44
N VAL A 167 29.08 8.55 -9.56
CA VAL A 167 29.47 9.12 -10.86
C VAL A 167 28.23 9.68 -11.56
N THR A 168 28.19 10.99 -11.78
CA THR A 168 27.09 11.65 -12.50
C THR A 168 27.39 11.66 -13.99
N GLN A 169 26.57 11.00 -14.81
CA GLN A 169 26.74 10.95 -16.26
C GLN A 169 25.65 11.76 -16.99
N ASN A 170 26.06 12.42 -18.07
CA ASN A 170 25.21 13.28 -18.91
C ASN A 170 24.87 12.51 -20.20
N GLY A 171 23.68 11.90 -20.28
CA GLY A 171 23.28 11.14 -21.47
C GLY A 171 21.87 10.55 -21.43
N THR A 172 21.29 10.39 -22.62
CA THR A 172 19.92 9.96 -22.98
C THR A 172 19.53 8.53 -22.55
N LEU A 173 20.25 7.87 -21.63
CA LEU A 173 20.09 6.44 -21.30
C LEU A 173 19.67 6.17 -19.84
N ALA A 174 19.44 7.23 -19.07
CA ALA A 174 19.35 7.21 -17.60
C ALA A 174 18.06 6.62 -17.00
N GLY A 175 17.06 6.24 -17.80
CA GLY A 175 15.80 5.71 -17.27
C GLY A 175 15.78 4.19 -17.09
N LEU A 176 16.63 3.46 -17.82
CA LEU A 176 16.41 2.03 -18.12
C LEU A 176 17.36 1.07 -17.38
N SER A 177 18.41 1.58 -16.73
CA SER A 177 19.48 0.74 -16.16
C SER A 177 19.09 -0.04 -14.89
N LEU A 178 17.93 0.22 -14.28
CA LEU A 178 17.58 -0.32 -12.97
C LEU A 178 16.76 -1.62 -12.98
N PHE A 179 16.28 -2.08 -14.13
CA PHE A 179 15.17 -3.07 -14.18
C PHE A 179 15.54 -4.46 -14.73
N ASP A 180 16.56 -4.57 -15.57
CA ASP A 180 17.02 -5.85 -16.11
C ASP A 180 18.53 -5.76 -16.37
N TYR A 181 19.31 -6.01 -15.31
CA TYR A 181 20.76 -6.05 -15.41
C TYR A 181 21.31 -7.37 -14.87
N ALA A 182 22.36 -7.83 -15.54
CA ALA A 182 23.13 -8.96 -15.10
C ALA A 182 24.52 -8.47 -14.71
N THR A 183 25.08 -9.03 -13.65
CA THR A 183 26.44 -8.68 -13.23
C THR A 183 27.39 -9.84 -13.39
N ALA A 184 28.63 -9.54 -13.74
CA ALA A 184 29.74 -10.48 -13.70
C ALA A 184 30.91 -9.85 -12.96
N THR A 185 31.75 -10.68 -12.37
CA THR A 185 33.01 -10.24 -11.77
C THR A 185 34.13 -11.10 -12.32
N VAL A 186 35.18 -10.45 -12.83
CA VAL A 186 36.37 -11.13 -13.32
C VAL A 186 37.61 -10.53 -12.67
N GLN A 187 38.64 -11.36 -12.47
CA GLN A 187 39.92 -10.93 -11.92
C GLN A 187 40.93 -10.82 -13.06
N VAL A 188 41.68 -9.72 -13.11
CA VAL A 188 42.79 -9.56 -14.06
C VAL A 188 43.98 -10.37 -13.56
N THR A 189 44.56 -11.19 -14.42
CA THR A 189 45.71 -12.06 -14.10
C THR A 189 47.04 -11.56 -14.66
N GLY A 190 46.97 -10.61 -15.58
CA GLY A 190 48.13 -10.02 -16.24
C GLY A 190 47.74 -9.39 -17.57
N ILE A 191 48.74 -8.90 -18.28
CA ILE A 191 48.61 -8.34 -19.62
C ILE A 191 49.41 -9.23 -20.58
N THR A 192 48.88 -9.50 -21.77
CA THR A 192 49.60 -10.24 -22.82
C THR A 192 49.61 -9.44 -24.11
N GLY A 193 50.54 -9.75 -25.02
CA GLY A 193 50.72 -9.05 -26.30
C GLY A 193 51.79 -7.96 -26.27
N ASN A 194 51.92 -7.22 -27.37
CA ASN A 194 52.87 -6.12 -27.51
C ASN A 194 52.14 -4.77 -27.34
N GLU A 195 52.89 -3.68 -27.46
CA GLU A 195 52.41 -2.30 -27.27
C GLU A 195 51.26 -1.86 -28.21
N THR A 196 50.96 -2.66 -29.25
CA THR A 196 49.96 -2.33 -30.29
C THR A 196 48.71 -3.20 -30.22
N ASP A 197 48.83 -4.45 -29.75
CA ASP A 197 47.73 -5.43 -29.73
C ASP A 197 47.52 -6.08 -28.35
N GLY A 198 48.16 -5.55 -27.30
CA GLY A 198 48.13 -6.19 -25.99
C GLY A 198 46.78 -6.02 -25.26
N TYR A 199 46.40 -7.06 -24.52
CA TYR A 199 45.14 -7.12 -23.78
C TYR A 199 45.26 -7.75 -22.39
N ALA A 200 44.38 -7.29 -21.49
CA ALA A 200 44.25 -7.84 -20.14
C ALA A 200 43.71 -9.28 -20.19
N LEU A 201 44.39 -10.20 -19.52
CA LEU A 201 43.95 -11.58 -19.33
C LEU A 201 43.11 -11.68 -18.05
N THR A 202 41.95 -12.33 -18.13
CA THR A 202 41.11 -12.60 -16.95
C THR A 202 41.26 -14.04 -16.46
N THR A 203 41.06 -14.29 -15.16
CA THR A 203 41.13 -15.64 -14.55
C THR A 203 40.12 -16.61 -15.16
N THR A 204 38.99 -16.10 -15.61
CA THR A 204 37.81 -16.84 -16.07
C THR A 204 37.03 -16.00 -17.07
N ASN A 205 36.12 -16.65 -17.80
CA ASN A 205 35.12 -15.95 -18.58
C ASN A 205 34.20 -15.15 -17.65
N ALA A 206 33.83 -13.94 -18.03
CA ALA A 206 32.76 -13.21 -17.37
C ALA A 206 31.46 -14.01 -17.51
N SER A 207 31.00 -14.57 -16.38
CA SER A 207 29.71 -15.24 -16.27
C SER A 207 28.71 -14.27 -15.67
N PHE A 208 27.85 -13.71 -16.51
CA PHE A 208 26.79 -12.81 -16.06
C PHE A 208 25.73 -13.58 -15.28
N ASN A 209 25.25 -12.98 -14.18
CA ASN A 209 24.17 -13.48 -13.34
C ASN A 209 23.15 -12.37 -13.11
N ASN A 210 21.87 -12.68 -13.35
CA ASN A 210 20.78 -11.74 -13.07
C ASN A 210 20.62 -11.54 -11.56
N GLN A 211 20.50 -10.28 -11.16
CA GLN A 211 20.39 -9.91 -9.75
C GLN A 211 18.93 -9.86 -9.25
N GLN A 212 17.96 -9.75 -10.16
CA GLN A 212 16.53 -9.61 -9.85
C GLN A 212 15.67 -10.57 -10.67
N SER A 213 14.50 -10.91 -10.13
CA SER A 213 13.50 -11.68 -10.85
C SER A 213 12.46 -10.77 -11.46
N MET A 214 12.18 -11.01 -12.74
CA MET A 214 11.20 -10.23 -13.48
C MET A 214 9.91 -11.02 -13.58
N PHE A 215 8.81 -10.40 -13.19
CA PHE A 215 7.48 -10.99 -13.24
C PHE A 215 6.63 -10.28 -14.28
N LYS A 216 6.00 -11.07 -15.15
CA LYS A 216 4.93 -10.64 -16.04
C LYS A 216 3.64 -11.32 -15.60
N PHE A 217 2.73 -10.55 -15.04
CA PHE A 217 1.41 -11.00 -14.64
C PHE A 217 0.38 -10.54 -15.67
N THR A 218 -0.33 -11.47 -16.28
CA THR A 218 -1.51 -11.16 -17.08
C THR A 218 -2.76 -11.56 -16.29
N PHE A 219 -3.46 -10.56 -15.76
CA PHE A 219 -4.70 -10.73 -15.02
C PHE A 219 -5.86 -10.99 -15.98
N THR A 220 -6.55 -12.11 -15.80
CA THR A 220 -7.73 -12.46 -16.59
C THR A 220 -8.94 -12.61 -15.67
N GLY A 221 -10.15 -12.38 -16.20
CA GLY A 221 -11.39 -12.53 -15.44
C GLY A 221 -11.94 -11.26 -14.80
N LEU A 222 -11.36 -10.09 -15.12
CA LEU A 222 -11.99 -8.80 -14.85
C LEU A 222 -13.32 -8.67 -15.63
N PRO A 223 -14.33 -7.98 -15.08
CA PRO A 223 -15.54 -7.65 -15.82
C PRO A 223 -15.22 -6.92 -17.14
N SER A 224 -16.04 -7.11 -18.15
CA SER A 224 -15.86 -6.44 -19.45
C SER A 224 -15.80 -4.92 -19.26
N GLY A 225 -14.74 -4.28 -19.76
CA GLY A 225 -14.54 -2.84 -19.65
C GLY A 225 -13.78 -2.40 -18.38
N VAL A 226 -13.45 -3.31 -17.48
CA VAL A 226 -12.64 -3.02 -16.27
C VAL A 226 -11.18 -3.36 -16.53
N GLY A 227 -10.32 -2.35 -16.41
CA GLY A 227 -8.86 -2.50 -16.43
C GLY A 227 -8.28 -2.61 -15.02
N VAL A 228 -6.99 -2.92 -14.91
CA VAL A 228 -6.26 -2.88 -13.65
C VAL A 228 -5.85 -1.44 -13.35
N LYS A 229 -6.26 -0.89 -12.20
CA LYS A 229 -5.89 0.46 -11.73
C LYS A 229 -4.73 0.43 -10.74
N LYS A 230 -4.79 -0.49 -9.77
CA LYS A 230 -3.76 -0.67 -8.72
C LYS A 230 -3.54 -2.16 -8.49
N VAL A 231 -2.32 -2.57 -8.19
CA VAL A 231 -1.98 -3.92 -7.73
C VAL A 231 -1.13 -3.82 -6.50
N VAL A 232 -1.53 -4.48 -5.42
CA VAL A 232 -0.69 -4.72 -4.24
C VAL A 232 -0.25 -6.17 -4.30
N ILE A 233 1.05 -6.40 -4.20
CA ILE A 233 1.69 -7.70 -4.27
C ILE A 233 2.24 -7.99 -2.88
N HIS A 234 1.74 -9.04 -2.25
CA HIS A 234 2.15 -9.51 -0.94
C HIS A 234 2.73 -10.92 -1.07
N SER A 235 3.74 -11.23 -0.27
CA SER A 235 4.25 -12.59 -0.12
C SER A 235 3.64 -13.18 1.13
N SER A 236 2.99 -14.35 1.04
CA SER A 236 2.35 -14.99 2.19
C SER A 236 3.27 -15.27 3.38
N GLU A 237 4.58 -15.33 3.14
CA GLU A 237 5.60 -15.52 4.18
C GLU A 237 6.45 -14.26 4.44
N ASP A 238 6.01 -13.07 4.00
CA ASP A 238 6.71 -11.78 4.15
C ASP A 238 8.16 -11.74 3.59
N LYS A 239 8.44 -12.54 2.57
CA LYS A 239 9.77 -12.71 1.95
C LYS A 239 10.08 -11.71 0.84
N LEU A 240 9.12 -10.88 0.45
CA LEU A 240 9.34 -9.84 -0.55
C LEU A 240 10.22 -8.74 0.04
N VAL A 241 11.39 -8.58 -0.58
CA VAL A 241 12.28 -7.46 -0.33
C VAL A 241 11.80 -6.30 -1.19
N THR A 242 11.25 -5.27 -0.57
CA THR A 242 10.88 -4.03 -1.28
C THR A 242 12.16 -3.35 -1.74
N GLY A 243 12.38 -3.40 -3.05
CA GLY A 243 13.48 -2.75 -3.72
C GLY A 243 13.07 -2.45 -5.15
N TYR A 244 12.46 -1.27 -5.33
CA TYR A 244 12.05 -0.66 -6.60
C TYR A 244 10.82 -1.23 -7.32
N SER A 245 9.68 -0.53 -7.21
CA SER A 245 8.51 -0.66 -8.08
C SER A 245 8.40 0.61 -8.96
N PRO A 246 8.60 0.55 -10.29
CA PRO A 246 8.72 1.75 -11.13
C PRO A 246 7.43 2.26 -11.78
N THR A 247 6.26 1.71 -11.48
CA THR A 247 5.01 2.13 -12.17
C THR A 247 4.52 3.54 -11.84
N LEU A 248 5.23 4.31 -11.00
CA LEU A 248 4.83 5.65 -10.54
C LEU A 248 5.73 6.81 -11.02
N MET A 249 6.51 6.68 -12.10
CA MET A 249 7.22 7.83 -12.69
C MET A 249 6.45 8.52 -13.82
N THR A 250 5.23 8.96 -13.50
CA THR A 250 4.67 10.15 -14.14
C THR A 250 4.13 11.08 -13.05
N LEU A 251 5.01 11.79 -12.35
CA LEU A 251 4.80 13.17 -11.87
C LEU A 251 6.00 13.61 -11.01
N SER A 252 6.42 14.84 -11.27
CA SER A 252 7.58 15.53 -10.71
C SER A 252 7.62 15.57 -9.18
N THR A 253 8.47 14.77 -8.55
CA THR A 253 9.13 15.13 -7.29
C THR A 253 10.45 14.37 -7.15
N SER A 254 11.50 15.09 -6.76
CA SER A 254 12.83 14.58 -6.47
C SER A 254 12.80 13.58 -5.30
N ILE A 255 13.14 12.32 -5.57
CA ILE A 255 13.34 11.30 -4.53
C ILE A 255 14.82 11.31 -4.13
N SER A 256 15.11 11.69 -2.88
CA SER A 256 16.39 11.48 -2.23
C SER A 256 16.42 10.06 -1.65
N MET A 257 17.37 9.22 -2.06
CA MET A 257 17.49 7.85 -1.53
C MET A 257 18.33 7.86 -0.24
N PRO A 258 17.82 7.34 0.89
CA PRO A 258 18.67 7.01 2.03
C PRO A 258 19.41 5.69 1.77
N ALA A 259 20.67 5.62 2.16
CA ALA A 259 21.50 4.41 2.08
C ALA A 259 21.03 3.37 3.11
N SER A 260 20.18 2.41 2.69
CA SER A 260 19.71 1.21 3.41
C SER A 260 18.87 1.43 4.69
N PRO A 261 17.74 0.70 4.86
CA PRO A 261 17.73 -0.77 4.96
C PRO A 261 16.80 -1.47 3.94
N ILE A 262 17.05 -2.78 3.74
CA ILE A 262 16.12 -3.72 3.11
C ILE A 262 14.78 -3.65 3.87
N LEU A 263 13.72 -3.16 3.23
CA LEU A 263 12.37 -3.15 3.80
C LEU A 263 11.64 -4.39 3.31
N TYR A 264 11.13 -5.19 4.24
CA TYR A 264 10.18 -6.27 3.94
C TYR A 264 8.78 -5.69 3.87
N GLY A 265 7.96 -6.16 2.93
CA GLY A 265 6.54 -5.78 2.89
C GLY A 265 5.93 -5.74 1.50
N ASP A 266 4.71 -5.22 1.46
CA ASP A 266 3.88 -5.16 0.26
C ASP A 266 4.47 -4.26 -0.83
N ILE A 267 4.43 -4.75 -2.06
CA ILE A 267 4.79 -3.97 -3.24
C ILE A 267 3.52 -3.43 -3.88
N THR A 268 3.35 -2.11 -3.84
CA THR A 268 2.23 -1.43 -4.50
C THR A 268 2.65 -0.90 -5.88
N ILE A 269 1.83 -1.21 -6.88
CA ILE A 269 1.91 -0.75 -8.26
C ILE A 269 0.62 0.03 -8.54
N ASP A 270 0.70 1.36 -8.56
CA ASP A 270 -0.41 2.21 -8.98
C ASP A 270 -0.21 2.59 -10.46
N LEU A 271 -1.20 2.29 -11.31
CA LEU A 271 -1.19 2.61 -12.73
C LEU A 271 -1.96 3.90 -13.04
N GLY A 272 -2.51 4.56 -12.00
CA GLY A 272 -3.23 5.83 -12.10
C GLY A 272 -4.50 5.76 -12.96
N THR A 273 -4.97 6.93 -13.40
CA THR A 273 -6.15 7.09 -14.27
C THR A 273 -5.88 6.73 -15.74
N ALA A 274 -4.62 6.44 -16.09
CA ALA A 274 -4.19 6.07 -17.44
C ALA A 274 -4.44 4.58 -17.77
N ALA A 275 -4.90 3.78 -16.81
CA ALA A 275 -5.28 2.40 -17.04
C ALA A 275 -6.47 2.31 -18.02
N SER A 276 -6.20 1.88 -19.25
CA SER A 276 -7.27 1.62 -20.23
C SER A 276 -7.97 0.29 -19.90
N ALA A 277 -9.22 0.14 -20.34
CA ALA A 277 -10.00 -1.09 -20.21
C ALA A 277 -9.35 -2.34 -20.87
N SER A 278 -8.25 -2.19 -21.61
CA SER A 278 -7.47 -3.29 -22.17
C SER A 278 -6.24 -3.69 -21.34
N ASN A 279 -5.87 -2.92 -20.31
CA ASN A 279 -4.68 -3.19 -19.49
C ASN A 279 -4.95 -4.25 -18.44
N SER A 280 -4.70 -5.50 -18.83
CA SER A 280 -4.73 -6.68 -17.96
C SER A 280 -3.33 -7.18 -17.60
N THR A 281 -2.26 -6.64 -18.19
CA THR A 281 -0.89 -7.09 -17.94
C THR A 281 -0.09 -6.08 -17.13
N VAL A 282 0.54 -6.55 -16.06
CA VAL A 282 1.43 -5.80 -15.19
C VAL A 282 2.80 -6.46 -15.18
N TYR A 283 3.84 -5.65 -15.27
CA TYR A 283 5.23 -6.07 -15.12
C TYR A 283 5.76 -5.58 -13.78
N ALA A 284 6.41 -6.45 -13.03
CA ALA A 284 6.99 -6.13 -11.73
C ALA A 284 8.37 -6.78 -11.61
N ALA A 285 9.38 -6.02 -11.20
CA ALA A 285 10.64 -6.57 -10.72
C ALA A 285 10.45 -6.92 -9.25
N LEU A 286 10.60 -8.19 -8.88
CA LEU A 286 10.47 -8.65 -7.49
C LEU A 286 11.77 -9.30 -7.05
N ARG A 287 12.17 -9.04 -5.81
CA ARG A 287 13.31 -9.68 -5.15
C ARG A 287 12.82 -10.40 -3.90
N PHE A 288 13.27 -11.63 -3.72
CA PHE A 288 13.02 -12.42 -2.53
C PHE A 288 14.27 -12.44 -1.66
N ASP A 289 14.13 -12.57 -0.35
CA ASP A 289 15.28 -12.63 0.56
C ASP A 289 16.21 -13.81 0.20
N PRO A 290 17.47 -13.56 -0.18
CA PRO A 290 18.42 -14.63 -0.49
C PRO A 290 18.93 -15.38 0.75
N LEU A 291 18.72 -14.89 1.97
CA LEU A 291 19.18 -15.54 3.20
C LEU A 291 18.34 -16.76 3.60
N ASP A 292 17.14 -16.90 3.05
CA ASP A 292 16.23 -17.99 3.36
C ASP A 292 16.39 -19.11 2.31
N ASN A 293 17.51 -19.83 2.42
CA ASN A 293 18.01 -20.78 1.42
C ASN A 293 17.26 -22.13 1.40
N GLU A 294 15.98 -22.15 1.76
CA GLU A 294 15.18 -23.38 1.86
C GLU A 294 13.93 -23.35 0.98
N THR A 295 13.52 -24.56 0.60
CA THR A 295 12.50 -25.00 -0.36
C THR A 295 11.05 -24.54 -0.09
N ALA A 296 10.84 -23.33 0.42
CA ALA A 296 9.57 -22.86 0.92
C ALA A 296 8.56 -22.55 -0.21
N THR A 297 7.35 -23.07 -0.01
CA THR A 297 6.17 -22.87 -0.84
C THR A 297 5.54 -21.50 -0.56
N ASP A 298 6.26 -20.41 -0.82
CA ASP A 298 5.70 -19.07 -0.63
C ASP A 298 4.77 -18.71 -1.78
N ASN A 299 3.62 -18.12 -1.47
CA ASN A 299 2.62 -17.73 -2.44
C ASN A 299 2.61 -16.21 -2.58
N ILE A 300 2.46 -15.73 -3.81
CA ILE A 300 2.25 -14.30 -4.06
C ILE A 300 0.75 -14.03 -4.06
N ILE A 301 0.29 -13.17 -3.16
CA ILE A 301 -1.07 -12.67 -3.10
C ILE A 301 -1.13 -11.35 -3.88
N PHE A 302 -2.10 -11.24 -4.77
CA PHE A 302 -2.41 -10.02 -5.50
C PHE A 302 -3.72 -9.44 -5.00
N THR A 303 -3.68 -8.19 -4.56
CA THR A 303 -4.87 -7.37 -4.30
C THR A 303 -4.96 -6.32 -5.39
N ILE A 304 -5.91 -6.47 -6.30
CA ILE A 304 -6.06 -5.65 -7.50
C ILE A 304 -7.23 -4.70 -7.31
N THR A 305 -7.01 -3.41 -7.48
CA THR A 305 -8.11 -2.45 -7.63
C THR A 305 -8.40 -2.28 -9.12
N GLY A 306 -9.63 -2.53 -9.53
CA GLY A 306 -10.09 -2.28 -10.91
C GLY A 306 -10.32 -0.79 -11.17
N THR A 307 -10.46 -0.42 -12.44
CA THR A 307 -10.88 0.95 -12.84
C THR A 307 -12.29 1.30 -12.36
N ASP A 308 -13.09 0.31 -11.97
CA ASP A 308 -14.38 0.47 -11.30
C ASP A 308 -14.27 0.72 -9.78
N ASN A 309 -13.04 0.84 -9.27
CA ASN A 309 -12.69 0.99 -7.85
C ASN A 309 -13.10 -0.20 -6.97
N LYS A 310 -13.39 -1.38 -7.55
CA LYS A 310 -13.56 -2.61 -6.78
C LYS A 310 -12.23 -3.29 -6.55
N THR A 311 -12.16 -4.05 -5.45
CA THR A 311 -10.97 -4.84 -5.09
C THR A 311 -11.19 -6.30 -5.46
N TYR A 312 -10.16 -6.93 -6.03
CA TYR A 312 -10.13 -8.32 -6.43
C TYR A 312 -8.88 -8.96 -5.83
N THR A 313 -9.03 -10.05 -5.08
CA THR A 313 -7.89 -10.76 -4.50
C THR A 313 -7.70 -12.10 -5.18
N THR A 314 -6.45 -12.45 -5.49
CA THR A 314 -6.10 -13.77 -6.03
C THR A 314 -4.70 -14.17 -5.56
N THR A 315 -4.40 -15.45 -5.59
CA THR A 315 -3.13 -15.98 -5.10
C THR A 315 -2.46 -16.79 -6.19
N LYS A 316 -1.16 -16.58 -6.37
CA LYS A 316 -0.30 -17.40 -7.23
C LYS A 316 0.60 -18.26 -6.37
N THR A 317 0.42 -19.57 -6.50
CA THR A 317 1.31 -20.55 -5.87
C THR A 317 2.71 -20.50 -6.49
N SER A 318 3.74 -20.61 -5.65
CA SER A 318 5.11 -20.77 -6.12
C SER A 318 5.28 -22.03 -6.97
N PRO A 319 6.21 -22.00 -7.94
CA PRO A 319 6.70 -23.22 -8.59
C PRO A 319 7.41 -24.15 -7.61
N ALA A 320 7.60 -25.42 -8.00
CA ALA A 320 8.42 -26.35 -7.23
C ALA A 320 9.83 -25.78 -7.01
N GLY A 321 10.24 -25.67 -5.73
CA GLY A 321 11.50 -25.03 -5.33
C GLY A 321 11.43 -23.52 -5.10
N GLY A 322 10.22 -22.95 -5.00
CA GLY A 322 9.98 -21.56 -4.61
C GLY A 322 10.19 -20.53 -5.72
N PHE A 323 9.91 -19.27 -5.41
CA PHE A 323 10.39 -18.15 -6.21
C PHE A 323 11.88 -17.94 -5.91
N GLN A 324 12.69 -17.79 -6.95
CA GLN A 324 14.14 -17.65 -6.86
C GLN A 324 14.54 -16.36 -7.53
N ASN A 325 15.54 -15.66 -6.98
CA ASN A 325 16.11 -14.45 -7.58
C ASN A 325 16.80 -14.77 -8.92
N GLY A 326 16.79 -13.81 -9.84
CA GLY A 326 17.42 -13.93 -11.16
C GLY A 326 16.62 -14.73 -12.19
N LYS A 327 15.33 -14.99 -11.97
CA LYS A 327 14.45 -15.73 -12.89
C LYS A 327 13.34 -14.87 -13.48
N TYR A 328 12.95 -15.17 -14.72
CA TYR A 328 11.74 -14.63 -15.33
C TYR A 328 10.54 -15.52 -15.05
N TYR A 329 9.48 -14.93 -14.51
CA TYR A 329 8.20 -15.58 -14.25
C TYR A 329 7.13 -14.91 -15.09
N SER A 330 6.64 -15.61 -16.11
CA SER A 330 5.41 -15.20 -16.81
C SER A 330 4.26 -16.07 -16.33
N SER A 331 3.19 -15.43 -15.85
CA SER A 331 1.98 -16.13 -15.46
C SER A 331 0.76 -15.38 -15.93
N THR A 332 -0.20 -16.12 -16.48
CA THR A 332 -1.59 -15.67 -16.48
C THR A 332 -2.14 -15.93 -15.08
N VAL A 333 -2.63 -14.90 -14.42
CA VAL A 333 -3.25 -14.96 -13.11
C VAL A 333 -4.73 -14.76 -13.34
N ALA A 334 -5.50 -15.83 -13.22
CA ALA A 334 -6.95 -15.68 -13.19
C ALA A 334 -7.29 -14.98 -11.87
N LEU A 335 -7.87 -13.79 -11.97
CA LEU A 335 -8.75 -13.35 -10.90
C LEU A 335 -9.84 -14.41 -10.76
N PRO A 336 -10.39 -14.63 -9.55
CA PRO A 336 -11.63 -15.36 -9.42
C PRO A 336 -12.61 -14.71 -10.37
N THR A 337 -12.78 -15.32 -11.55
CA THR A 337 -13.73 -14.88 -12.54
C THR A 337 -15.03 -14.80 -11.79
N TYR A 338 -15.78 -13.71 -11.96
CA TYR A 338 -17.23 -13.79 -11.78
C TYR A 338 -17.76 -14.74 -12.87
N ARG A 339 -17.51 -16.05 -12.69
CA ARG A 339 -17.99 -17.13 -13.51
C ARG A 339 -19.36 -17.44 -12.95
N VAL A 340 -20.37 -16.96 -13.66
CA VAL A 340 -21.67 -17.63 -13.71
C VAL A 340 -21.41 -19.03 -14.22
N TYR A 341 -21.46 -20.09 -13.39
CA TYR A 341 -21.82 -21.46 -13.81
C TYR A 341 -22.21 -22.34 -12.60
N THR A 342 -23.48 -22.77 -12.62
CA THR A 342 -24.10 -23.97 -12.01
C THR A 342 -23.52 -24.52 -10.69
N ALA A 343 -24.27 -24.32 -9.60
CA ALA A 343 -24.24 -25.10 -8.36
C ALA A 343 -22.91 -25.21 -7.59
N GLN A 344 -22.08 -24.16 -7.57
CA GLN A 344 -20.84 -24.13 -6.80
C GLN A 344 -20.61 -22.74 -6.14
N ASN A 345 -20.11 -22.71 -4.90
CA ASN A 345 -19.88 -21.46 -4.14
C ASN A 345 -18.64 -20.69 -4.65
N VAL A 346 -18.74 -19.36 -4.69
CA VAL A 346 -17.78 -18.42 -5.31
C VAL A 346 -16.47 -18.24 -4.52
N TYR A 347 -16.41 -18.58 -3.22
CA TYR A 347 -15.22 -18.35 -2.38
C TYR A 347 -14.50 -19.62 -1.95
N THR A 348 -15.22 -20.73 -1.75
CA THR A 348 -14.63 -21.97 -1.22
C THR A 348 -14.58 -23.13 -2.22
N ASN A 349 -15.06 -22.92 -3.46
CA ASN A 349 -15.23 -23.97 -4.47
C ASN A 349 -16.05 -25.18 -3.97
N GLU A 350 -16.85 -24.99 -2.91
CA GLU A 350 -17.54 -26.05 -2.18
C GLU A 350 -18.75 -26.53 -2.98
N GLN A 351 -18.80 -27.84 -3.25
CA GLN A 351 -19.91 -28.49 -3.94
C GLN A 351 -20.97 -28.96 -2.94
N ILE A 352 -22.23 -28.98 -3.37
CA ILE A 352 -23.33 -29.53 -2.55
C ILE A 352 -23.02 -31.02 -2.29
N PRO A 353 -22.78 -31.43 -1.03
CA PRO A 353 -22.53 -32.82 -0.71
C PRO A 353 -23.72 -33.71 -1.05
N SER A 354 -23.47 -34.95 -1.47
CA SER A 354 -24.54 -35.90 -1.80
C SER A 354 -25.42 -36.28 -0.60
N ASP A 355 -24.90 -36.10 0.61
CA ASP A 355 -25.58 -36.33 1.90
C ASP A 355 -26.22 -35.05 2.49
N ALA A 356 -26.28 -33.96 1.72
CA ALA A 356 -26.92 -32.73 2.17
C ALA A 356 -28.43 -32.93 2.44
N THR A 357 -28.90 -32.37 3.55
CA THR A 357 -30.30 -32.42 3.95
C THR A 357 -31.10 -31.33 3.24
N LYS A 358 -32.07 -31.70 2.40
CA LYS A 358 -32.99 -30.72 1.79
C LYS A 358 -33.90 -30.11 2.86
N VAL A 359 -33.90 -28.79 2.94
CA VAL A 359 -34.78 -28.03 3.83
C VAL A 359 -36.20 -28.02 3.25
N THR A 360 -37.19 -28.32 4.09
CA THR A 360 -38.62 -28.31 3.74
C THR A 360 -39.43 -27.69 4.87
N SER A 361 -40.65 -27.24 4.59
CA SER A 361 -41.52 -26.58 5.59
C SER A 361 -41.94 -27.50 6.74
N THR A 362 -41.91 -28.81 6.53
CA THR A 362 -42.19 -29.86 7.53
C THR A 362 -40.93 -30.59 7.99
N GLY A 363 -39.75 -30.13 7.59
CA GLY A 363 -38.47 -30.74 7.91
C GLY A 363 -38.09 -30.63 9.39
N PRO A 364 -36.97 -31.24 9.81
CA PRO A 364 -36.49 -31.11 11.17
C PRO A 364 -36.18 -29.65 11.50
N THR A 365 -36.62 -29.21 12.68
CA THR A 365 -36.34 -27.86 13.21
C THR A 365 -35.14 -27.85 14.15
N SER A 366 -34.58 -29.03 14.45
CA SER A 366 -33.31 -29.17 15.18
C SER A 366 -32.23 -29.52 14.16
N TRP A 367 -31.28 -28.62 13.95
CA TRP A 367 -30.22 -28.77 12.97
C TRP A 367 -28.90 -29.03 13.69
N GLY A 368 -28.44 -30.29 13.62
CA GLY A 368 -27.10 -30.68 14.07
C GLY A 368 -26.05 -30.45 12.99
N THR A 369 -24.82 -30.87 13.28
CA THR A 369 -23.69 -30.75 12.37
C THR A 369 -24.00 -31.35 10.99
N GLY A 370 -23.83 -30.56 9.92
CA GLY A 370 -24.08 -31.02 8.55
C GLY A 370 -24.45 -29.91 7.57
N THR A 371 -24.76 -30.33 6.34
CA THR A 371 -25.13 -29.42 5.25
C THR A 371 -26.64 -29.45 4.99
N TYR A 372 -27.26 -28.28 4.93
CA TYR A 372 -28.68 -28.08 4.68
C TYR A 372 -28.86 -27.24 3.42
N VAL A 373 -29.72 -27.67 2.50
CA VAL A 373 -29.88 -27.04 1.17
C VAL A 373 -31.31 -26.54 0.99
N VAL A 374 -31.43 -25.26 0.63
CA VAL A 374 -32.69 -24.62 0.25
C VAL A 374 -32.71 -24.49 -1.26
N SER A 375 -33.63 -25.21 -1.91
CA SER A 375 -33.76 -25.29 -3.37
C SER A 375 -35.06 -24.68 -3.91
N ASP A 376 -35.97 -24.30 -3.02
CA ASP A 376 -37.30 -23.76 -3.31
C ASP A 376 -37.65 -22.72 -2.22
N ASP A 377 -38.76 -22.02 -2.37
CA ASP A 377 -39.31 -21.16 -1.31
C ASP A 377 -39.85 -22.00 -0.14
N VAL A 378 -39.24 -21.86 1.02
CA VAL A 378 -39.56 -22.61 2.23
C VAL A 378 -39.84 -21.66 3.39
N THR A 379 -40.94 -21.91 4.09
CA THR A 379 -41.23 -21.26 5.38
C THR A 379 -41.28 -22.32 6.48
N ILE A 380 -40.43 -22.17 7.50
CA ILE A 380 -40.48 -22.99 8.71
C ILE A 380 -41.15 -22.19 9.82
N THR A 381 -42.35 -22.62 10.21
CA THR A 381 -43.19 -21.90 11.17
C THR A 381 -42.76 -22.07 12.63
N ASN A 382 -42.00 -23.13 12.90
CA ASN A 382 -41.35 -23.40 14.18
C ASN A 382 -39.89 -22.94 14.03
N GLY A 383 -39.33 -22.20 14.99
CA GLY A 383 -37.94 -21.72 14.89
C GLY A 383 -36.94 -22.87 14.66
N VAL A 384 -35.79 -22.56 14.07
CA VAL A 384 -34.69 -23.51 13.89
C VAL A 384 -33.79 -23.45 15.13
N ASN A 385 -33.45 -24.60 15.70
CA ASN A 385 -32.52 -24.74 16.80
C ASN A 385 -31.23 -25.41 16.32
N LEU A 386 -30.11 -24.72 16.45
CA LEU A 386 -28.78 -25.25 16.13
C LEU A 386 -28.27 -26.08 17.31
N THR A 387 -27.89 -27.32 17.03
CA THR A 387 -27.28 -28.26 17.99
C THR A 387 -25.87 -28.70 17.58
N GLY A 388 -25.33 -28.12 16.51
CA GLY A 388 -23.99 -28.37 15.99
C GLY A 388 -23.64 -27.40 14.85
N ASP A 389 -22.54 -27.68 14.14
CA ASP A 389 -22.02 -26.78 13.08
C ASP A 389 -22.76 -26.97 11.75
N VAL A 390 -23.55 -25.96 11.39
CA VAL A 390 -24.45 -26.00 10.23
C VAL A 390 -23.85 -25.24 9.05
N LYS A 391 -23.87 -25.90 7.88
CA LYS A 391 -23.66 -25.26 6.58
C LYS A 391 -25.00 -25.13 5.85
N LEU A 392 -25.47 -23.91 5.64
CA LEU A 392 -26.69 -23.61 4.89
C LEU A 392 -26.35 -23.16 3.48
N ILE A 393 -26.80 -23.91 2.48
CA ILE A 393 -26.68 -23.55 1.06
C ILE A 393 -28.01 -22.98 0.57
N LEU A 394 -27.98 -21.74 0.10
CA LEU A 394 -29.11 -21.05 -0.52
C LEU A 394 -28.92 -21.12 -2.04
N MET A 395 -29.72 -21.93 -2.71
CA MET A 395 -29.69 -21.98 -4.18
C MET A 395 -30.22 -20.68 -4.78
N ASP A 396 -29.74 -20.35 -5.98
CA ASP A 396 -30.19 -19.16 -6.70
C ASP A 396 -31.71 -19.22 -6.93
N GLY A 397 -32.39 -18.14 -6.56
CA GLY A 397 -33.85 -17.98 -6.66
C GLY A 397 -34.66 -18.63 -5.53
N ALA A 398 -34.01 -19.31 -4.58
CA ALA A 398 -34.68 -19.93 -3.44
C ALA A 398 -34.71 -19.01 -2.21
N SER A 399 -35.78 -19.08 -1.42
CA SER A 399 -35.88 -18.36 -0.15
C SER A 399 -36.21 -19.26 1.03
N LEU A 400 -35.56 -19.04 2.16
CA LEU A 400 -35.88 -19.67 3.44
C LEU A 400 -36.32 -18.61 4.43
N THR A 401 -37.58 -18.68 4.89
CA THR A 401 -38.10 -17.86 5.98
C THR A 401 -38.24 -18.71 7.24
N VAL A 402 -37.60 -18.30 8.33
CA VAL A 402 -37.71 -18.92 9.65
C VAL A 402 -38.11 -17.89 10.69
N LYS A 403 -38.94 -18.29 11.65
CA LYS A 403 -39.41 -17.34 12.70
C LYS A 403 -38.30 -16.90 13.66
N ARG A 404 -37.31 -17.76 13.84
CA ARG A 404 -36.22 -17.57 14.79
C ARG A 404 -35.14 -18.62 14.52
N ILE A 405 -33.89 -18.25 14.78
CA ILE A 405 -32.78 -19.19 14.92
C ILE A 405 -32.29 -19.13 16.37
N THR A 406 -32.28 -20.26 17.06
CA THR A 406 -31.73 -20.44 18.41
C THR A 406 -30.53 -21.37 18.37
N ASN A 407 -29.75 -21.34 19.45
CA ASN A 407 -28.61 -22.23 19.62
C ASN A 407 -28.65 -22.80 21.04
N SER A 408 -28.74 -24.13 21.16
CA SER A 408 -28.76 -24.82 22.45
C SER A 408 -27.43 -25.43 22.85
N ASP A 409 -26.53 -25.68 21.89
CA ASP A 409 -25.31 -26.48 22.09
C ASP A 409 -24.08 -25.86 21.41
N GLU A 410 -23.96 -24.52 21.46
CA GLU A 410 -22.81 -23.78 20.92
C GLU A 410 -22.51 -23.99 19.42
N GLY A 411 -23.51 -24.38 18.62
CA GLY A 411 -23.37 -24.60 17.18
C GLY A 411 -23.11 -23.32 16.35
N THR A 412 -22.36 -23.45 15.26
CA THR A 412 -22.11 -22.34 14.31
C THR A 412 -23.05 -22.40 13.09
N LEU A 413 -23.21 -21.26 12.41
CA LEU A 413 -23.95 -21.18 11.14
C LEU A 413 -23.06 -20.57 10.04
N SER A 414 -22.78 -21.35 9.01
CA SER A 414 -22.13 -20.89 7.78
C SER A 414 -23.15 -20.84 6.65
N VAL A 415 -23.33 -19.69 6.01
CA VAL A 415 -24.30 -19.47 4.92
C VAL A 415 -23.58 -19.29 3.60
N TYR A 416 -24.02 -20.03 2.59
CA TYR A 416 -23.45 -20.06 1.25
C TYR A 416 -24.53 -19.73 0.24
N GLY A 417 -24.50 -18.53 -0.34
CA GLY A 417 -25.23 -18.24 -1.57
C GLY A 417 -24.54 -18.82 -2.79
N GLN A 418 -25.33 -19.18 -3.80
CA GLN A 418 -24.81 -19.53 -5.13
C GLN A 418 -24.39 -18.29 -5.92
N SER A 419 -23.77 -18.52 -7.09
CA SER A 419 -23.08 -17.47 -7.85
C SER A 419 -23.95 -16.30 -8.29
N ALA A 420 -25.26 -16.51 -8.55
CA ALA A 420 -26.13 -15.37 -8.87
C ALA A 420 -26.46 -14.53 -7.64
N GLY A 421 -26.23 -15.06 -6.44
CA GLY A 421 -26.37 -14.35 -5.17
C GLY A 421 -27.82 -14.07 -4.78
N THR A 422 -28.78 -14.73 -5.43
CA THR A 422 -30.23 -14.46 -5.24
C THR A 422 -30.88 -15.33 -4.18
N GLY A 423 -30.17 -16.34 -3.67
CA GLY A 423 -30.65 -17.16 -2.56
C GLY A 423 -30.77 -16.32 -1.28
N LYS A 424 -31.90 -16.46 -0.56
CA LYS A 424 -32.25 -15.60 0.58
C LYS A 424 -32.59 -16.38 1.85
N LEU A 425 -32.04 -15.97 2.98
CA LEU A 425 -32.45 -16.36 4.33
C LEU A 425 -33.12 -15.17 5.02
N THR A 426 -34.37 -15.33 5.44
CA THR A 426 -35.08 -14.38 6.30
C THR A 426 -35.32 -14.99 7.67
N VAL A 427 -34.77 -14.37 8.70
CA VAL A 427 -35.07 -14.68 10.11
C VAL A 427 -35.94 -13.56 10.65
N ASP A 428 -37.24 -13.80 10.76
CA ASP A 428 -38.21 -12.77 11.14
C ASP A 428 -38.94 -13.20 12.41
N ASN A 429 -38.60 -12.58 13.53
CA ASN A 429 -39.28 -12.84 14.80
C ASN A 429 -40.43 -11.84 15.07
N THR A 430 -40.67 -10.86 14.17
CA THR A 430 -41.77 -9.88 14.30
C THR A 430 -43.15 -10.50 14.18
N ILE A 431 -43.19 -11.69 13.60
CA ILE A 431 -44.36 -12.57 13.50
C ILE A 431 -44.61 -13.42 14.75
N LEU A 432 -43.79 -13.29 15.80
CA LEU A 432 -44.02 -13.93 17.10
C LEU A 432 -44.89 -13.05 18.00
N SER A 433 -45.76 -13.68 18.80
CA SER A 433 -46.62 -12.98 19.76
C SER A 433 -45.88 -12.44 21.00
N ASP A 434 -44.65 -12.89 21.26
CA ASP A 434 -43.81 -12.43 22.36
C ASP A 434 -42.30 -12.46 22.01
N PRO A 435 -41.80 -11.47 21.24
CA PRO A 435 -40.43 -11.45 20.70
C PRO A 435 -39.39 -10.99 21.73
N ASN A 436 -39.36 -11.60 22.93
CA ASN A 436 -38.43 -11.24 24.01
C ASN A 436 -36.97 -11.65 23.79
N TYR A 437 -36.61 -12.08 22.59
CA TYR A 437 -35.31 -12.69 22.30
C TYR A 437 -34.76 -12.20 20.97
N SER A 438 -33.45 -12.41 20.75
CA SER A 438 -32.86 -12.06 19.47
C SER A 438 -33.46 -12.93 18.36
N ALA A 439 -33.64 -12.36 17.17
CA ALA A 439 -34.19 -13.08 16.03
C ALA A 439 -33.24 -14.23 15.63
N MET A 440 -31.94 -13.98 15.67
CA MET A 440 -30.88 -14.97 15.46
C MET A 440 -29.95 -15.03 16.67
N THR A 441 -29.78 -16.21 17.26
CA THR A 441 -28.77 -16.49 18.29
C THR A 441 -27.88 -17.63 17.82
N VAL A 442 -26.56 -17.38 17.73
CA VAL A 442 -25.56 -18.31 17.18
C VAL A 442 -24.25 -18.25 17.98
N ASN A 443 -23.39 -19.25 17.84
CA ASN A 443 -22.03 -19.23 18.40
C ASN A 443 -20.98 -18.90 17.34
N GLY A 444 -21.40 -18.25 16.26
CA GLY A 444 -20.58 -17.93 15.11
C GLY A 444 -21.45 -17.86 13.87
N LEU A 445 -21.27 -16.80 13.08
CA LEU A 445 -21.95 -16.61 11.80
C LEU A 445 -20.89 -16.36 10.73
N THR A 446 -20.84 -17.22 9.72
CA THR A 446 -19.98 -17.01 8.55
C THR A 446 -20.84 -16.87 7.31
N VAL A 447 -20.60 -15.84 6.50
CA VAL A 447 -21.39 -15.55 5.29
C VAL A 447 -20.47 -15.54 4.09
N HIS A 448 -20.69 -16.48 3.16
CA HIS A 448 -19.92 -16.61 1.92
C HIS A 448 -20.68 -16.07 0.69
N GLY A 449 -21.95 -15.67 0.84
CA GLY A 449 -22.78 -15.12 -0.23
C GLY A 449 -24.29 -15.24 0.06
N GLY A 450 -25.10 -14.73 -0.86
CA GLY A 450 -26.57 -14.69 -0.74
C GLY A 450 -27.06 -13.48 0.06
N GLU A 451 -28.37 -13.40 0.28
CA GLU A 451 -29.01 -12.36 1.08
C GLU A 451 -29.48 -12.94 2.42
N ILE A 452 -29.06 -12.33 3.53
CA ILE A 452 -29.49 -12.66 4.89
C ILE A 452 -30.22 -11.45 5.44
N GLU A 453 -31.47 -11.63 5.85
CA GLU A 453 -32.31 -10.60 6.42
C GLU A 453 -32.77 -11.04 7.81
N VAL A 454 -32.42 -10.28 8.84
CA VAL A 454 -32.75 -10.57 10.24
C VAL A 454 -33.61 -9.45 10.80
N LYS A 455 -34.85 -9.76 11.15
CA LYS A 455 -35.85 -8.82 11.67
C LYS A 455 -36.21 -9.18 13.10
N ALA A 456 -35.86 -8.28 14.01
CA ALA A 456 -36.20 -8.38 15.42
C ALA A 456 -37.28 -7.37 15.82
N ALA A 457 -38.44 -7.87 16.24
CA ALA A 457 -39.44 -7.07 16.94
C ALA A 457 -39.00 -6.79 18.38
N ARG A 458 -39.77 -5.89 19.00
CA ARG A 458 -39.70 -5.41 20.38
C ARG A 458 -39.06 -6.41 21.37
N SER A 459 -37.75 -6.31 21.57
CA SER A 459 -37.10 -6.88 22.75
C SER A 459 -37.61 -6.15 23.98
N ASN A 460 -37.83 -6.87 25.08
CA ASN A 460 -38.11 -6.26 26.37
C ASN A 460 -37.01 -5.26 26.80
N VAL A 461 -37.29 -4.55 27.88
CA VAL A 461 -36.67 -3.31 28.39
C VAL A 461 -35.13 -3.23 28.48
N ASN A 462 -34.42 -4.30 28.16
CA ASN A 462 -32.96 -4.34 28.11
C ASN A 462 -32.48 -4.26 26.65
N TYR A 463 -31.74 -3.21 26.29
CA TYR A 463 -31.12 -2.93 24.98
C TYR A 463 -30.09 -3.99 24.51
N LEU A 464 -30.09 -5.18 25.10
CA LEU A 464 -29.07 -6.22 24.99
C LEU A 464 -29.48 -7.39 24.07
N VAL A 465 -30.69 -7.34 23.53
CA VAL A 465 -31.35 -8.39 22.75
C VAL A 465 -31.90 -7.74 21.47
N GLY A 466 -31.69 -8.34 20.29
CA GLY A 466 -32.02 -7.64 19.04
C GLY A 466 -31.92 -8.48 17.78
N GLY A 467 -31.33 -7.98 16.70
CA GLY A 467 -31.26 -8.69 15.42
C GLY A 467 -30.48 -10.00 15.53
N VAL A 468 -29.14 -9.87 15.54
CA VAL A 468 -28.20 -10.98 15.67
C VAL A 468 -27.50 -10.90 17.02
N LEU A 469 -27.51 -12.01 17.76
CA LEU A 469 -26.66 -12.22 18.94
C LEU A 469 -25.69 -13.36 18.64
N SER A 470 -24.39 -13.05 18.67
CA SER A 470 -23.34 -14.04 18.50
C SER A 470 -22.43 -14.10 19.73
N SER A 471 -22.20 -15.30 20.26
CA SER A 471 -21.14 -15.57 21.24
C SER A 471 -19.81 -15.95 20.59
N GLY A 472 -19.80 -16.24 19.28
CA GLY A 472 -18.59 -16.44 18.48
C GLY A 472 -18.39 -15.36 17.42
N PRO A 473 -17.39 -15.50 16.55
CA PRO A 473 -17.07 -14.50 15.53
C PRO A 473 -18.19 -14.37 14.49
N VAL A 474 -18.37 -13.16 13.98
CA VAL A 474 -19.19 -12.90 12.80
C VAL A 474 -18.27 -12.51 11.66
N THR A 475 -18.27 -13.29 10.58
CA THR A 475 -17.39 -13.09 9.43
C THR A 475 -18.20 -13.02 8.15
N VAL A 476 -18.01 -11.95 7.38
CA VAL A 476 -18.65 -11.76 6.07
C VAL A 476 -17.57 -11.75 5.00
N TYR A 477 -17.55 -12.78 4.17
CA TYR A 477 -16.68 -12.87 3.00
C TYR A 477 -17.32 -12.25 1.76
N ASN A 478 -18.65 -12.31 1.62
CA ASN A 478 -19.46 -11.64 0.60
C ASN A 478 -20.96 -11.80 0.94
N GLY A 479 -21.84 -11.30 0.08
CA GLY A 479 -23.28 -11.35 0.21
C GLY A 479 -23.83 -10.07 0.82
N LYS A 480 -25.14 -10.09 1.10
CA LYS A 480 -25.83 -8.99 1.75
C LYS A 480 -26.35 -9.45 3.10
N VAL A 481 -25.98 -8.77 4.17
CA VAL A 481 -26.49 -9.01 5.53
C VAL A 481 -27.26 -7.78 5.97
N THR A 482 -28.54 -7.93 6.23
CA THR A 482 -29.41 -6.86 6.74
C THR A 482 -29.92 -7.26 8.12
N ALA A 483 -29.62 -6.47 9.15
CA ALA A 483 -30.11 -6.68 10.51
C ALA A 483 -30.93 -5.47 10.98
N THR A 484 -32.19 -5.69 11.32
CA THR A 484 -33.10 -4.64 11.80
C THR A 484 -33.66 -4.98 13.18
N SER A 485 -33.67 -4.00 14.10
CA SER A 485 -34.18 -4.17 15.47
C SER A 485 -34.98 -2.97 15.96
N ASP A 486 -36.22 -3.21 16.40
CA ASP A 486 -37.14 -2.14 16.85
C ASP A 486 -36.81 -1.58 18.25
N ASN A 487 -36.04 -2.29 19.08
CA ASN A 487 -35.79 -1.84 20.47
C ASN A 487 -34.38 -2.08 21.01
N GLY A 488 -33.71 -3.17 20.66
CA GLY A 488 -32.33 -3.43 21.09
C GLY A 488 -31.32 -3.27 19.98
N CYS A 489 -30.17 -3.92 20.09
CA CYS A 489 -29.07 -3.80 19.14
C CYS A 489 -29.32 -4.50 17.80
N GLY A 490 -28.70 -4.01 16.73
CA GLY A 490 -28.80 -4.65 15.43
C GLY A 490 -28.00 -5.95 15.39
N ILE A 491 -26.69 -5.85 15.62
CA ILE A 491 -25.78 -6.97 15.81
C ILE A 491 -25.06 -6.79 17.14
N ARG A 492 -25.11 -7.83 17.97
CA ARG A 492 -24.35 -7.91 19.21
C ARG A 492 -23.40 -9.10 19.16
N ILE A 493 -22.14 -8.83 19.44
CA ILE A 493 -21.10 -9.86 19.54
C ILE A 493 -20.54 -9.84 20.95
N THR A 494 -20.45 -11.01 21.55
CA THR A 494 -19.96 -11.17 22.92
C THR A 494 -18.65 -11.93 22.88
N TYR A 495 -17.59 -11.37 23.47
CA TYR A 495 -16.27 -12.00 23.60
C TYR A 495 -15.52 -12.31 22.29
N ASN A 496 -15.98 -11.81 21.14
CA ASN A 496 -15.44 -12.08 19.80
C ASN A 496 -15.50 -10.86 18.87
N HIS A 497 -15.03 -11.02 17.63
CA HIS A 497 -14.91 -9.96 16.62
C HIS A 497 -15.97 -10.00 15.51
N LEU A 498 -16.16 -8.86 14.84
CA LEU A 498 -16.81 -8.73 13.54
C LEU A 498 -15.74 -8.46 12.48
N ILE A 499 -15.66 -9.31 11.46
CA ILE A 499 -14.74 -9.12 10.32
C ILE A 499 -15.53 -9.10 9.01
N VAL A 500 -15.31 -8.08 8.19
CA VAL A 500 -15.91 -7.97 6.85
C VAL A 500 -14.80 -7.88 5.82
N TYR A 501 -14.66 -8.92 5.01
CA TYR A 501 -13.74 -8.98 3.89
C TYR A 501 -14.32 -8.38 2.60
N ASP A 502 -15.61 -8.61 2.36
CA ASP A 502 -16.36 -8.02 1.24
C ASP A 502 -17.87 -8.14 1.50
N GLY A 503 -18.71 -7.62 0.59
CA GLY A 503 -20.16 -7.66 0.68
C GLY A 503 -20.78 -6.40 1.31
N GLU A 504 -22.09 -6.47 1.56
CA GLU A 504 -22.91 -5.35 2.07
C GLU A 504 -23.52 -5.72 3.42
N VAL A 505 -23.14 -5.04 4.51
CA VAL A 505 -23.71 -5.24 5.84
C VAL A 505 -24.48 -3.98 6.25
N ASN A 506 -25.80 -4.07 6.28
CA ASN A 506 -26.70 -2.98 6.65
C ASN A 506 -27.38 -3.27 7.98
N ILE A 507 -27.22 -2.35 8.92
CA ILE A 507 -27.74 -2.53 10.27
C ILE A 507 -28.53 -1.29 10.65
N THR A 508 -29.79 -1.48 11.02
CA THR A 508 -30.65 -0.41 11.53
C THR A 508 -31.29 -0.83 12.82
N SER A 509 -31.06 -0.11 13.90
CA SER A 509 -31.61 -0.47 15.20
C SER A 509 -32.04 0.72 16.01
N LYS A 510 -32.94 0.51 16.97
CA LYS A 510 -33.22 1.51 17.99
C LYS A 510 -32.09 1.60 19.02
N GLY A 511 -31.61 0.47 19.54
CA GLY A 511 -30.39 0.42 20.35
C GLY A 511 -29.13 0.60 19.51
N ASP A 512 -27.98 0.19 20.03
CA ASP A 512 -26.72 0.27 19.27
C ASP A 512 -26.78 -0.58 18.00
N ALA A 513 -26.39 -0.04 16.84
CA ALA A 513 -26.43 -0.83 15.60
C ALA A 513 -25.43 -1.98 15.67
N ILE A 514 -24.19 -1.69 16.02
CA ILE A 514 -23.19 -2.71 16.38
C ILE A 514 -22.83 -2.54 17.85
N LEU A 515 -22.97 -3.61 18.63
CA LEU A 515 -22.48 -3.69 20.01
C LEU A 515 -21.45 -4.82 20.15
N LEU A 516 -20.20 -4.43 20.37
CA LEU A 516 -19.12 -5.33 20.74
C LEU A 516 -19.02 -5.32 22.27
N TYR A 517 -19.28 -6.46 22.91
CA TYR A 517 -19.42 -6.54 24.35
C TYR A 517 -18.47 -7.57 24.96
N ASN A 518 -17.67 -7.12 25.94
CA ASN A 518 -16.87 -7.98 26.80
C ASN A 518 -16.84 -7.42 28.23
N ASP A 519 -17.32 -8.19 29.20
CA ASP A 519 -17.25 -7.87 30.63
C ASP A 519 -16.21 -8.67 31.43
N ASN A 520 -15.50 -9.61 30.78
CA ASN A 520 -14.53 -10.48 31.44
C ASN A 520 -13.06 -10.06 31.23
N ASN A 521 -12.79 -9.11 30.31
CA ASN A 521 -11.45 -8.62 29.96
C ASN A 521 -10.47 -9.72 29.48
N LEU A 522 -10.96 -10.87 29.00
CA LEU A 522 -10.12 -12.01 28.59
C LEU A 522 -9.83 -12.07 27.10
N THR A 523 -10.68 -11.48 26.26
CA THR A 523 -10.61 -11.56 24.80
C THR A 523 -10.83 -10.20 24.15
N HIS A 524 -10.29 -10.01 22.96
CA HIS A 524 -10.53 -8.80 22.19
C HIS A 524 -11.87 -8.93 21.44
N THR A 525 -12.57 -7.82 21.30
CA THR A 525 -13.80 -7.64 20.54
C THR A 525 -13.58 -6.59 19.47
N ASP A 526 -12.86 -7.00 18.44
CA ASP A 526 -12.44 -6.12 17.36
C ASP A 526 -13.52 -5.99 16.28
N LEU A 527 -13.54 -4.83 15.63
CA LEU A 527 -14.28 -4.60 14.39
C LEU A 527 -13.27 -4.36 13.27
N GLU A 528 -13.21 -5.28 12.31
CA GLU A 528 -12.28 -5.18 11.19
C GLU A 528 -13.04 -5.13 9.86
N ILE A 529 -12.79 -4.07 9.10
CA ILE A 529 -13.29 -3.90 7.74
C ILE A 529 -12.08 -3.97 6.81
N LYS A 530 -11.98 -5.09 6.08
CA LYS A 530 -10.93 -5.33 5.08
C LYS A 530 -11.44 -5.02 3.65
N GLY A 531 -12.75 -4.94 3.46
CA GLY A 531 -13.40 -4.63 2.19
C GLY A 531 -14.92 -4.50 2.33
N GLY A 532 -15.62 -4.41 1.20
CA GLY A 532 -17.09 -4.26 1.18
C GLY A 532 -17.58 -2.95 1.82
N SER A 533 -18.83 -2.95 2.28
CA SER A 533 -19.46 -1.80 2.95
C SER A 533 -20.27 -2.23 4.18
N VAL A 534 -20.07 -1.53 5.29
CA VAL A 534 -20.84 -1.68 6.54
C VAL A 534 -21.53 -0.37 6.87
N THR A 535 -22.86 -0.38 6.92
CA THR A 535 -23.67 0.75 7.40
C THR A 535 -24.31 0.40 8.73
N ALA A 536 -23.87 1.04 9.81
CA ALA A 536 -24.38 0.85 11.15
C ALA A 536 -25.14 2.11 11.61
N LYS A 537 -26.47 2.05 11.55
CA LYS A 537 -27.36 3.18 11.88
C LYS A 537 -28.21 2.88 13.10
N SER A 538 -28.08 3.70 14.13
CA SER A 538 -29.00 3.69 15.25
C SER A 538 -30.05 4.80 15.15
N THR A 539 -31.22 4.61 15.76
CA THR A 539 -32.22 5.67 15.95
C THR A 539 -32.23 6.24 17.37
N VAL A 540 -31.60 5.58 18.35
CA VAL A 540 -31.48 6.10 19.74
C VAL A 540 -30.08 5.88 20.34
N GLY A 541 -29.50 4.69 20.16
CA GLY A 541 -28.14 4.34 20.61
C GLY A 541 -27.03 4.78 19.65
N SER A 542 -25.86 4.14 19.77
CA SER A 542 -24.70 4.43 18.94
C SER A 542 -24.75 3.69 17.59
N GLY A 543 -24.10 4.24 16.56
CA GLY A 543 -23.83 3.48 15.33
C GLY A 543 -22.96 2.26 15.65
N VAL A 544 -21.81 2.50 16.27
CA VAL A 544 -20.92 1.45 16.80
C VAL A 544 -20.61 1.71 18.26
N HIS A 545 -20.76 0.69 19.09
CA HIS A 545 -20.44 0.74 20.51
C HIS A 545 -19.47 -0.40 20.87
N ILE A 546 -18.30 -0.05 21.37
CA ILE A 546 -17.36 -1.01 21.95
C ILE A 546 -17.38 -0.89 23.47
N LYS A 547 -17.99 -1.88 24.10
CA LYS A 547 -18.07 -2.07 25.54
C LYS A 547 -17.25 -3.29 25.94
N SER A 548 -15.93 -3.16 25.87
CA SER A 548 -14.98 -4.23 26.14
C SER A 548 -13.81 -3.74 26.98
N GLY A 549 -13.03 -4.66 27.53
CA GLY A 549 -11.86 -4.38 28.33
C GLY A 549 -10.56 -4.78 27.64
N LYS A 550 -9.64 -3.81 27.62
CA LYS A 550 -8.21 -3.87 27.25
C LYS A 550 -7.91 -4.27 25.79
N GLY A 551 -7.75 -3.25 24.96
CA GLY A 551 -6.95 -3.32 23.74
C GLY A 551 -7.71 -3.64 22.46
N ASP A 552 -9.05 -3.56 22.50
CA ASP A 552 -9.87 -3.73 21.31
C ASP A 552 -9.58 -2.65 20.27
N LYS A 553 -9.99 -2.91 19.03
CA LYS A 553 -9.73 -2.02 17.91
C LYS A 553 -10.89 -1.96 16.95
N ILE A 554 -11.05 -0.80 16.34
CA ILE A 554 -11.73 -0.67 15.05
C ILE A 554 -10.62 -0.50 14.02
N THR A 555 -10.49 -1.45 13.10
CA THR A 555 -9.50 -1.41 12.02
C THR A 555 -10.22 -1.32 10.69
N ILE A 556 -9.92 -0.26 9.92
CA ILE A 556 -10.34 -0.11 8.53
C ILE A 556 -9.10 -0.24 7.67
N ASP A 557 -9.02 -1.36 6.97
CA ASP A 557 -7.92 -1.74 6.07
C ASP A 557 -8.53 -2.12 4.72
N GLY A 558 -9.34 -1.20 4.21
CA GLY A 558 -10.15 -1.36 3.00
C GLY A 558 -11.66 -1.18 3.26
N GLY A 559 -12.43 -1.09 2.18
CA GLY A 559 -13.89 -0.98 2.25
C GLY A 559 -14.41 0.35 2.82
N LEU A 560 -15.67 0.32 3.27
CA LEU A 560 -16.40 1.47 3.83
C LEU A 560 -17.07 1.09 5.16
N LEU A 561 -16.83 1.85 6.21
CA LEU A 561 -17.65 1.86 7.43
C LEU A 561 -18.39 3.20 7.55
N THR A 562 -19.72 3.14 7.55
CA THR A 562 -20.61 4.27 7.87
C THR A 562 -21.27 4.04 9.22
N ALA A 563 -20.97 4.88 10.22
CA ALA A 563 -21.52 4.78 11.57
C ALA A 563 -22.36 6.01 11.92
N ILE A 564 -23.66 5.82 12.15
CA ILE A 564 -24.62 6.90 12.38
C ILE A 564 -25.30 6.71 13.74
N GLY A 565 -25.09 7.69 14.63
CA GLY A 565 -25.71 7.75 15.95
C GLY A 565 -27.19 8.13 15.90
N GLY A 566 -27.94 7.61 16.86
CA GLY A 566 -29.37 7.84 17.00
C GLY A 566 -29.74 9.20 17.58
N GLU A 567 -30.96 9.64 17.31
CA GLU A 567 -31.47 10.91 17.84
C GLU A 567 -31.68 10.83 19.36
N GLY A 568 -31.13 11.81 20.08
CA GLY A 568 -31.14 11.83 21.54
C GLY A 568 -32.46 12.29 22.14
N ASN A 569 -33.34 11.36 22.51
CA ASN A 569 -34.44 11.61 23.45
C ASN A 569 -34.08 11.07 24.85
N GLY A 570 -33.86 11.95 25.83
CA GLY A 570 -33.85 11.56 27.25
C GLY A 570 -32.60 10.85 27.81
N GLY A 571 -31.41 11.03 27.22
CA GLY A 571 -30.15 10.58 27.83
C GLY A 571 -29.36 9.52 27.06
N ALA A 572 -29.91 8.99 25.96
CA ALA A 572 -29.29 7.92 25.18
C ALA A 572 -27.98 8.31 24.46
N ASP A 573 -27.11 7.33 24.30
CA ASP A 573 -25.74 7.39 23.76
C ASP A 573 -25.73 7.43 22.22
N GLY A 574 -26.38 8.44 21.64
CA GLY A 574 -26.49 8.67 20.20
C GLY A 574 -25.18 9.00 19.47
N TYR A 575 -24.04 8.43 19.84
CA TYR A 575 -22.75 8.69 19.17
C TYR A 575 -22.69 7.96 17.82
N GLY A 576 -21.92 8.49 16.87
CA GLY A 576 -21.58 7.70 15.68
C GLY A 576 -20.78 6.47 16.09
N ILE A 577 -19.67 6.70 16.79
CA ILE A 577 -18.86 5.66 17.46
C ILE A 577 -18.65 6.03 18.93
N TYR A 578 -18.91 5.07 19.81
CA TYR A 578 -18.67 5.19 21.24
C TYR A 578 -17.80 4.03 21.75
N ILE A 579 -16.71 4.37 22.43
CA ILE A 579 -15.80 3.41 23.06
C ILE A 579 -15.85 3.68 24.57
N ASP A 580 -16.17 2.70 25.39
CA ASP A 580 -16.41 2.90 26.84
C ASP A 580 -15.14 3.26 27.65
N PRO A 581 -15.26 3.88 28.85
CA PRO A 581 -14.13 4.40 29.64
C PRO A 581 -13.14 3.35 30.14
N TRP A 582 -13.59 2.12 30.31
CA TRP A 582 -12.73 1.01 30.72
C TRP A 582 -11.92 0.46 29.54
N ASN A 583 -12.20 0.96 28.34
CA ASN A 583 -11.54 0.58 27.12
C ASN A 583 -10.60 1.68 26.63
N LYS A 584 -9.34 1.31 26.35
CA LYS A 584 -8.43 2.14 25.57
C LYS A 584 -8.38 1.66 24.12
N ALA A 585 -9.54 1.26 23.60
CA ALA A 585 -9.62 0.77 22.24
C ALA A 585 -9.25 1.88 21.27
N ASN A 586 -8.54 1.47 20.22
CA ASN A 586 -8.02 2.39 19.22
C ASN A 586 -8.85 2.29 17.95
N ILE A 587 -8.88 3.39 17.18
CA ILE A 587 -9.38 3.39 15.82
C ILE A 587 -8.16 3.49 14.90
N GLN A 588 -7.97 2.52 14.02
CA GLN A 588 -6.87 2.46 13.06
C GLN A 588 -7.45 2.44 11.66
N ILE A 589 -7.06 3.40 10.83
CA ILE A 589 -7.43 3.48 9.43
C ILE A 589 -6.14 3.31 8.64
N GLU A 590 -5.92 2.10 8.15
CA GLU A 590 -4.77 1.73 7.33
C GLU A 590 -5.04 2.08 5.86
N SER A 591 -6.28 1.85 5.40
CA SER A 591 -6.80 2.26 4.10
C SER A 591 -8.35 2.27 4.10
N GLY A 592 -9.00 2.58 2.97
CA GLY A 592 -10.47 2.56 2.88
C GLY A 592 -11.16 3.84 3.38
N THR A 593 -12.42 3.73 3.80
CA THR A 593 -13.24 4.88 4.22
C THR A 593 -13.94 4.65 5.55
N LEU A 594 -13.80 5.60 6.47
CA LEU A 594 -14.59 5.71 7.70
C LEU A 594 -15.42 7.01 7.66
N ASP A 595 -16.75 6.88 7.63
CA ASP A 595 -17.70 7.99 7.71
C ASP A 595 -18.56 7.89 8.97
N VAL A 596 -18.45 8.88 9.85
CA VAL A 596 -19.07 8.86 11.17
C VAL A 596 -19.91 10.10 11.38
N THR A 597 -21.17 9.91 11.78
CA THR A 597 -22.08 11.01 12.12
C THR A 597 -22.70 10.79 13.49
N GLY A 598 -22.53 11.78 14.38
CA GLY A 598 -23.19 11.83 15.68
C GLY A 598 -24.68 12.12 15.56
N GLY A 599 -25.44 11.62 16.52
CA GLY A 599 -26.89 11.79 16.58
C GLY A 599 -27.32 13.20 16.96
N ASN A 600 -28.34 13.70 16.27
CA ASN A 600 -28.95 14.99 16.56
C ASN A 600 -29.73 14.96 17.87
N ALA A 601 -29.80 16.08 18.57
CA ALA A 601 -30.62 16.23 19.75
C ALA A 601 -31.98 16.85 19.39
N THR A 602 -33.06 16.12 19.66
CA THR A 602 -34.44 16.57 19.41
C THR A 602 -35.08 17.18 20.65
N THR A 603 -34.70 16.73 21.85
CA THR A 603 -35.25 17.22 23.13
C THR A 603 -34.19 17.65 24.15
N ARG A 604 -32.93 17.22 23.96
CA ARG A 604 -31.80 17.62 24.79
C ARG A 604 -31.06 18.79 24.15
N ARG A 605 -30.44 19.66 24.94
CA ARG A 605 -29.60 20.75 24.42
C ARG A 605 -28.45 20.23 23.55
N ASP A 606 -27.79 19.15 24.00
CA ASP A 606 -26.51 18.73 23.43
C ASP A 606 -26.63 17.68 22.33
N GLY A 607 -26.19 18.00 21.12
CA GLY A 607 -25.92 17.04 20.05
C GLY A 607 -24.80 16.08 20.46
N ARG A 608 -24.82 14.86 19.92
CA ARG A 608 -23.83 13.84 20.29
C ARG A 608 -22.58 13.91 19.42
N PRO A 609 -21.37 13.68 19.98
CA PRO A 609 -20.17 13.58 19.19
C PRO A 609 -20.27 12.55 18.07
N GLY A 610 -19.56 12.78 16.97
CA GLY A 610 -19.34 11.77 15.94
C GLY A 610 -18.60 10.59 16.55
N ILE A 611 -17.42 10.85 17.13
CA ILE A 611 -16.63 9.85 17.87
C ILE A 611 -16.45 10.32 19.32
N SER A 612 -16.67 9.43 20.28
CA SER A 612 -16.25 9.61 21.67
C SER A 612 -15.39 8.43 22.12
N ILE A 613 -14.14 8.71 22.49
CA ILE A 613 -13.10 7.69 22.65
C ILE A 613 -12.15 7.99 23.82
N TRP A 614 -11.62 6.93 24.44
CA TRP A 614 -10.60 6.98 25.50
C TRP A 614 -9.20 6.52 25.04
N GLY A 615 -9.12 5.76 23.94
CA GLY A 615 -7.88 5.41 23.26
C GLY A 615 -7.46 6.41 22.18
N ASP A 616 -6.64 5.91 21.27
CA ASP A 616 -5.99 6.67 20.20
C ASP A 616 -6.68 6.46 18.85
N ILE A 617 -6.46 7.39 17.92
CA ILE A 617 -6.88 7.30 16.53
C ILE A 617 -5.64 7.45 15.64
N SER A 618 -5.41 6.52 14.72
CA SER A 618 -4.35 6.59 13.72
C SER A 618 -4.91 6.48 12.30
N VAL A 619 -4.48 7.36 11.41
CA VAL A 619 -4.82 7.35 9.98
C VAL A 619 -3.52 7.28 9.18
N GLU A 620 -3.27 6.14 8.55
CA GLU A 620 -2.10 5.92 7.68
C GLU A 620 -2.42 6.34 6.24
N ASP A 621 -3.57 5.94 5.71
CA ASP A 621 -4.10 6.32 4.39
C ASP A 621 -5.64 6.23 4.38
N GLY A 622 -6.30 6.57 3.26
CA GLY A 622 -7.75 6.44 3.09
C GLY A 622 -8.55 7.72 3.35
N THR A 623 -9.84 7.59 3.63
CA THR A 623 -10.76 8.71 3.91
C THR A 623 -11.33 8.58 5.33
N PHE A 624 -11.18 9.63 6.13
CA PHE A 624 -11.69 9.70 7.49
C PHE A 624 -12.58 10.92 7.66
N THR A 625 -13.89 10.73 7.68
CA THR A 625 -14.88 11.80 7.82
C THR A 625 -15.65 11.64 9.12
N VAL A 626 -15.68 12.70 9.93
CA VAL A 626 -16.39 12.70 11.21
C VAL A 626 -17.20 13.97 11.38
N LYS A 627 -18.49 13.82 11.69
CA LYS A 627 -19.43 14.91 11.95
C LYS A 627 -20.06 14.74 13.31
N GLY A 628 -20.03 15.77 14.13
CA GLY A 628 -20.86 15.84 15.33
C GLY A 628 -22.34 16.04 14.98
N GLY A 629 -23.25 15.52 15.79
CA GLY A 629 -24.68 15.74 15.62
C GLY A 629 -25.12 17.13 16.08
N GLU A 630 -26.20 17.65 15.51
CA GLU A 630 -26.70 18.99 15.83
C GLU A 630 -27.37 19.04 17.20
N GLY A 631 -27.18 20.15 17.92
CA GLY A 631 -27.89 20.43 19.17
C GLY A 631 -29.33 20.91 18.92
N SER A 632 -30.19 20.82 19.92
CA SER A 632 -31.54 21.42 19.82
C SER A 632 -31.53 22.94 19.99
N ASP A 633 -30.42 23.50 20.48
CA ASP A 633 -30.16 24.93 20.48
C ASP A 633 -28.82 25.27 19.82
N ASP A 634 -28.73 26.52 19.39
CA ASP A 634 -27.61 27.12 18.66
C ASP A 634 -26.26 27.12 19.42
N ARG A 635 -26.15 26.47 20.58
CA ARG A 635 -24.99 26.57 21.47
C ARG A 635 -24.38 25.24 21.89
N ASN A 636 -25.01 24.11 21.62
CA ASN A 636 -24.59 22.82 22.16
C ASN A 636 -24.58 21.69 21.12
N GLY A 637 -23.89 21.86 20.01
CA GLY A 637 -23.67 20.78 19.05
C GLY A 637 -22.81 19.65 19.62
N GLY A 638 -22.77 18.54 18.89
CA GLY A 638 -21.81 17.46 19.08
C GLY A 638 -20.45 17.82 18.50
N HIS A 639 -19.38 17.41 19.19
CA HIS A 639 -18.03 17.49 18.64
C HIS A 639 -17.86 16.55 17.44
N GLY A 640 -16.94 16.84 16.54
CA GLY A 640 -16.51 15.81 15.58
C GLY A 640 -15.93 14.63 16.36
N ILE A 641 -14.81 14.87 17.04
CA ILE A 641 -14.15 13.89 17.92
C ILE A 641 -14.09 14.44 19.35
N TYR A 642 -14.45 13.59 20.32
CA TYR A 642 -14.33 13.87 21.74
C TYR A 642 -13.43 12.85 22.45
N PHE A 643 -12.19 13.26 22.77
CA PHE A 643 -11.25 12.51 23.59
C PHE A 643 -11.56 12.71 25.07
N LYS A 644 -11.96 11.63 25.74
CA LYS A 644 -12.34 11.66 27.15
C LYS A 644 -11.13 11.61 28.09
N THR A 645 -10.03 11.02 27.64
CA THR A 645 -8.73 10.95 28.33
C THR A 645 -7.62 11.50 27.44
N ALA A 646 -6.35 11.32 27.85
CA ALA A 646 -5.20 11.60 27.00
C ALA A 646 -5.13 10.63 25.82
N GLY A 647 -5.97 10.84 24.81
CA GLY A 647 -5.89 10.17 23.52
C GLY A 647 -5.07 11.00 22.53
N LEU A 648 -4.47 10.30 21.56
CA LEU A 648 -3.67 10.83 20.46
C LEU A 648 -4.43 10.65 19.14
N LEU A 649 -4.48 11.71 18.32
CA LEU A 649 -4.82 11.60 16.90
C LEU A 649 -3.53 11.71 16.08
N THR A 650 -3.19 10.66 15.33
CA THR A 650 -2.06 10.62 14.40
C THR A 650 -2.59 10.52 12.98
N VAL A 651 -2.16 11.40 12.10
CA VAL A 651 -2.49 11.37 10.67
C VAL A 651 -1.18 11.38 9.89
N ASN A 652 -0.85 10.25 9.29
CA ASN A 652 0.33 10.07 8.46
C ASN A 652 0.01 10.25 6.96
N GLY A 653 -1.23 10.02 6.54
CA GLY A 653 -1.67 10.15 5.15
C GLY A 653 -3.20 10.23 4.98
N GLY A 654 -3.68 10.07 3.74
CA GLY A 654 -5.10 10.07 3.41
C GLY A 654 -5.79 11.45 3.38
N THR A 655 -7.12 11.43 3.41
CA THR A 655 -8.01 12.59 3.51
C THR A 655 -8.77 12.55 4.83
N VAL A 656 -8.63 13.58 5.66
CA VAL A 656 -9.30 13.70 6.96
C VAL A 656 -10.21 14.93 6.93
N ASP A 657 -11.50 14.76 7.24
CA ASP A 657 -12.46 15.85 7.41
C ASP A 657 -13.23 15.69 8.73
N ILE A 658 -12.94 16.54 9.70
CA ILE A 658 -13.57 16.49 11.02
C ILE A 658 -14.32 17.79 11.27
N THR A 659 -15.64 17.68 11.42
CA THR A 659 -16.53 18.82 11.63
C THR A 659 -17.32 18.68 12.92
N GLY A 660 -17.19 19.68 13.80
CA GLY A 660 -18.10 19.87 14.94
C GLY A 660 -19.38 20.57 14.49
N SER A 661 -20.50 20.22 15.12
CA SER A 661 -21.77 20.92 14.95
C SER A 661 -21.77 22.30 15.63
N LYS A 662 -22.80 23.11 15.40
CA LYS A 662 -22.89 24.49 15.94
C LYS A 662 -22.67 24.54 17.46
N GLY A 663 -21.78 25.42 17.93
CA GLY A 663 -21.42 25.48 19.36
C GLY A 663 -20.49 24.36 19.85
N ALA A 664 -19.98 23.52 18.94
CA ALA A 664 -19.06 22.44 19.26
C ALA A 664 -17.76 22.48 18.44
N ASN A 665 -16.68 22.07 19.09
CA ASN A 665 -15.38 21.97 18.44
C ASN A 665 -15.30 20.81 17.45
N GLY A 666 -14.43 20.92 16.44
CA GLY A 666 -14.07 19.80 15.57
C GLY A 666 -13.47 18.66 16.39
N ILE A 667 -12.41 18.97 17.15
CA ILE A 667 -11.81 18.06 18.13
C ILE A 667 -11.85 18.70 19.53
N ASN A 668 -12.34 17.95 20.51
CA ASN A 668 -12.35 18.32 21.92
C ASN A 668 -11.64 17.23 22.75
N GLY A 669 -10.71 17.61 23.63
CA GLY A 669 -10.04 16.68 24.54
C GLY A 669 -9.88 17.19 25.98
N SER A 670 -9.69 16.26 26.92
CA SER A 670 -9.35 16.55 28.33
C SER A 670 -7.94 17.15 28.48
N VAL A 671 -7.64 17.76 29.64
CA VAL A 671 -6.45 18.58 29.94
C VAL A 671 -5.08 17.92 29.69
N SER A 672 -5.02 16.60 29.44
CA SER A 672 -3.81 15.83 29.16
C SER A 672 -3.72 15.23 27.74
N SER A 673 -4.71 15.44 26.87
CA SER A 673 -4.67 15.04 25.46
C SER A 673 -3.85 16.05 24.65
N SER A 674 -2.53 15.87 24.64
CA SER A 674 -1.58 16.95 24.32
C SER A 674 -0.84 16.83 23.00
N ILE A 675 -1.09 15.81 22.18
CA ILE A 675 -0.41 15.70 20.89
C ILE A 675 -1.42 15.27 19.84
N GLN A 676 -1.45 15.98 18.72
CA GLN A 676 -2.08 15.55 17.49
C GLN A 676 -0.98 15.69 16.45
N ALA A 677 -0.57 14.60 15.82
CA ALA A 677 0.57 14.58 14.91
C ALA A 677 0.07 14.44 13.47
N PHE A 678 0.12 15.54 12.71
CA PHE A 678 -0.16 15.54 11.27
C PHE A 678 1.18 15.48 10.54
N ASN A 679 1.56 14.28 10.12
CA ASN A 679 2.81 13.99 9.41
C ASN A 679 2.62 13.98 7.89
N GLY A 680 1.38 13.88 7.39
CA GLY A 680 1.03 13.91 5.96
C GLY A 680 -0.49 13.90 5.70
N GLY A 681 -0.90 13.82 4.42
CA GLY A 681 -2.31 13.79 4.00
C GLY A 681 -2.99 15.16 3.86
N GLN A 682 -4.23 15.18 3.35
CA GLN A 682 -5.09 16.36 3.32
C GLN A 682 -6.02 16.35 4.53
N SER A 683 -5.81 17.27 5.48
CA SER A 683 -6.64 17.35 6.69
C SER A 683 -7.40 18.68 6.76
N SER A 684 -8.72 18.60 6.96
CA SER A 684 -9.62 19.72 7.23
C SER A 684 -10.29 19.51 8.59
N ILE A 685 -10.09 20.44 9.52
CA ILE A 685 -10.75 20.38 10.83
C ILE A 685 -11.51 21.67 11.06
N THR A 686 -12.82 21.53 11.26
CA THR A 686 -13.77 22.64 11.33
C THR A 686 -14.53 22.57 12.65
N GLY A 687 -14.42 23.63 13.46
CA GLY A 687 -15.39 23.86 14.53
C GLY A 687 -16.71 24.36 13.97
N GLY A 688 -17.83 23.98 14.58
CA GLY A 688 -19.11 24.55 14.21
C GLY A 688 -19.19 26.05 14.53
N GLU A 689 -20.27 26.70 14.13
CA GLU A 689 -20.48 28.13 14.37
C GLU A 689 -20.32 28.47 15.86
N GLY A 690 -19.48 29.47 16.18
CA GLY A 690 -19.19 29.88 17.56
C GLY A 690 -18.19 28.98 18.30
N SER A 691 -17.48 28.09 17.60
CA SER A 691 -16.54 27.11 18.19
C SER A 691 -15.21 27.03 17.46
N LYS A 692 -14.29 26.22 18.01
CA LYS A 692 -12.90 26.11 17.55
C LYS A 692 -12.70 24.80 16.79
N ALA A 693 -11.76 24.77 15.85
CA ALA A 693 -11.28 23.50 15.30
C ALA A 693 -10.72 22.60 16.42
N PHE A 694 -9.95 23.21 17.35
CA PHE A 694 -9.32 22.54 18.49
C PHE A 694 -9.53 23.32 19.79
N ASN A 695 -9.73 22.62 20.90
CA ASN A 695 -9.79 23.24 22.23
C ASN A 695 -8.40 23.33 22.94
N ARG A 696 -7.36 22.72 22.37
CA ARG A 696 -6.00 22.57 22.94
C ARG A 696 -4.92 22.63 21.87
N ALA A 697 -3.65 22.71 22.31
CA ALA A 697 -2.47 22.86 21.44
C ALA A 697 -2.29 21.65 20.51
N VAL A 698 -1.86 21.92 19.28
CA VAL A 698 -1.70 20.94 18.19
C VAL A 698 -0.24 20.98 17.71
N LYS A 699 0.38 19.81 17.53
CA LYS A 699 1.75 19.70 16.98
C LYS A 699 1.68 19.33 15.50
N ILE A 700 1.80 20.32 14.63
CA ILE A 700 1.69 20.11 13.19
C ILE A 700 3.08 19.97 12.60
N LYS A 701 3.34 18.90 11.82
CA LYS A 701 4.52 18.84 10.97
C LYS A 701 4.20 19.35 9.56
N SER A 702 3.09 18.94 8.93
CA SER A 702 2.67 19.50 7.63
C SER A 702 1.19 19.21 7.30
N GLY A 703 0.65 19.82 6.24
CA GLY A 703 -0.57 19.35 5.55
C GLY A 703 -1.95 19.70 6.16
N LEU A 704 -2.00 20.49 7.24
CA LEU A 704 -3.26 20.81 7.93
C LEU A 704 -3.89 22.13 7.45
N THR A 705 -5.18 22.09 7.10
CA THR A 705 -6.06 23.27 7.01
C THR A 705 -7.03 23.27 8.19
N ALA A 706 -7.01 24.33 8.99
CA ALA A 706 -7.90 24.46 10.14
C ALA A 706 -8.77 25.72 10.03
N TYR A 707 -10.07 25.55 10.26
CA TYR A 707 -11.05 26.64 10.21
C TYR A 707 -11.61 26.93 11.61
N CYS A 708 -11.40 28.15 12.08
CA CYS A 708 -12.00 28.67 13.32
C CYS A 708 -13.14 29.64 12.98
N SER A 709 -14.29 29.51 13.65
CA SER A 709 -15.47 30.33 13.38
C SER A 709 -15.71 31.43 14.42
N SER A 710 -14.97 31.47 15.54
CA SER A 710 -15.19 32.46 16.60
C SER A 710 -14.36 33.73 16.42
N SER A 711 -14.99 34.89 16.66
CA SER A 711 -14.40 36.23 16.50
C SER A 711 -13.64 36.75 17.72
N THR A 712 -13.51 35.96 18.79
CA THR A 712 -13.09 36.46 20.12
C THR A 712 -11.77 35.91 20.65
N ASP A 713 -11.17 34.89 20.03
CA ASP A 713 -9.91 34.29 20.49
C ASP A 713 -8.85 34.28 19.38
N SER A 714 -7.70 34.92 19.62
CA SER A 714 -6.54 34.88 18.73
C SER A 714 -5.94 33.46 18.68
N PRO A 715 -5.83 32.80 17.51
CA PRO A 715 -5.30 31.44 17.38
C PRO A 715 -3.76 31.35 17.54
N SER A 716 -3.08 32.47 17.76
CA SER A 716 -1.61 32.57 17.78
C SER A 716 -0.91 31.85 18.94
N THR A 717 -1.63 31.26 19.90
CA THR A 717 -1.07 30.53 21.05
C THR A 717 -1.13 29.01 20.95
N LEU A 718 -1.65 28.45 19.84
CA LEU A 718 -2.04 27.03 19.78
C LEU A 718 -1.29 26.16 18.75
N ILE A 719 -0.44 26.73 17.91
CA ILE A 719 0.31 25.98 16.89
C ILE A 719 1.81 26.16 17.12
N THR A 720 2.48 25.07 17.45
CA THR A 720 3.95 24.98 17.46
C THR A 720 4.36 23.95 16.41
N GLY A 721 4.94 24.42 15.31
CA GLY A 721 5.37 23.59 14.18
C GLY A 721 6.60 24.19 13.51
N GLU A 722 7.47 23.32 12.99
CA GLU A 722 8.76 23.69 12.38
C GLU A 722 8.65 24.00 10.87
N ASP A 723 7.49 23.75 10.23
CA ASP A 723 7.32 23.76 8.77
C ASP A 723 6.18 24.66 8.26
N GLN A 724 6.37 25.19 7.04
CA GLN A 724 5.74 26.42 6.49
C GLN A 724 4.36 26.28 5.82
N ASN A 725 3.69 25.12 5.84
CA ASN A 725 2.45 24.87 5.07
C ASN A 725 1.18 24.68 5.93
N VAL A 726 0.92 25.59 6.87
CA VAL A 726 -0.33 25.63 7.64
C VAL A 726 -1.19 26.79 7.16
N THR A 727 -2.33 26.50 6.53
CA THR A 727 -3.29 27.54 6.14
C THR A 727 -4.36 27.68 7.22
N LEU A 728 -4.32 28.79 7.95
CA LEU A 728 -5.40 29.22 8.84
C LEU A 728 -6.32 30.16 8.08
N SER A 729 -7.56 29.74 7.84
CA SER A 729 -8.56 30.56 7.16
C SER A 729 -9.67 30.97 8.13
N TYR A 730 -9.91 32.26 8.25
CA TYR A 730 -11.00 32.83 9.06
C TYR A 730 -12.24 33.00 8.20
N ARG A 731 -13.41 32.58 8.70
CA ARG A 731 -14.68 32.70 7.95
C ARG A 731 -15.56 33.89 8.33
N TYR A 732 -15.13 34.78 9.23
CA TYR A 732 -15.87 36.01 9.55
C TYR A 732 -14.93 37.18 9.82
N VAL A 733 -14.79 38.09 8.85
CA VAL A 733 -14.38 39.47 9.09
C VAL A 733 -15.64 40.32 9.01
N ASN A 734 -16.36 40.44 10.11
CA ASN A 734 -17.33 41.52 10.25
C ASN A 734 -16.52 42.76 10.66
N ILE A 735 -16.10 43.56 9.67
CA ILE A 735 -15.54 44.88 9.92
C ILE A 735 -16.67 45.73 10.49
N LYS A 736 -16.62 46.04 11.78
CA LYS A 736 -17.37 47.15 12.37
C LYS A 736 -16.41 48.29 12.67
#